data_AF-A0A4X1VFD5-F1
#
_entry.id   AF-A0A4X1VFD5-F1
#
_cell.length_a   1.000
_cell.length_b   1.000
_cell.length_c   1.000
_cell.angle_alpha   90.00
_cell.angle_beta   90.00
_cell.angle_gamma   90.00
#
_symmetry.space_group_name_H-M   'P 1'
#
loop_
_entity.id
_entity.type
_entity.pdbx_description
1 polymer ?
#
loop_
_entity_poly.entity_id
_entity_poly.type
_entity_poly.pdbx_seq_one_letter_code
_entity_poly.pdbx_strand_id
1 'polypeptide(L)'
;MDCAMHMETAVSRPVISPTHINATASETFTVLQQRMRIVEEQTSSLRDDLIMLDFGEKRGQLETPECLEQPVSQSIISPIQKEIICSGKTDILWKNCEFLVNRMCRLESLIQSLKMNIFRLQTEKELNPQKTAFLKDRLNTIQEEHSRDLKLLQLEVMNLRQQLRDVKEEEDKAQDEVQRLTVTLERASETKKNAAIIEEELKITKRKMNLKIQELRRQLSQEKHLRETLEKSGSAMLLKIQEMASTVEMERKQVQILQQNCIALRNSIQTTQELLAQEQQQKGELETATSQLKSDLVSRDDLISKLVEENKNLQMSFSKEHEENAYLRSEIMSLHEASEKAQALNEQLTRNCSELNSMLQTVRMENTRIIANHQAILQEEQKMMTKTFQEQNLLLDAAHASITSELQTVQNEKTQLQVHLDHLILEHNQCTQKAQDAEKRTAVQKELLESTIVRLRDELEASMQEKNSLLEEKERLQSKVNKAEKEVAQEKSNLEEELAKNKVDINALTHNLQTLEEKNKQLADQMASLELEQATSDYHWLARQQVENVLGKITESKNKLAYEKGKLQVKSILEKNEEELSRAVKGRDAALKESQKLKGDLEALEDRENKKVGNFQRQLAEAKEDNCKVTIMLENVLASHSKMQGALEKVQIELGRRDSEIAGLKKERALNQQRVQKLEAEVDQWQARMLVVDAQHNSEMEPLQKALDIAREDNRKLAMSLEQALQTNNHLQTKLDHVQEKLENKEQELQNLETFKERMNEESKMEAELHAERIEALRKQFQTERETAKKAAQREMTELKKALDEANFRSVEVSRTNRELRQKLTELEKMLNSSKEKIKNQKAQIKLHLSAKANNVQNMERMKQIETELRQMELIKDQYQKKNYEQSLSIQKFVSEMTNLQKEMQLLAKSQYDTSARNKQQELRLELERKVRQELEHRCQELEETVRHLKKCKEATENKLKEASVESEQITANLEEAHRWFKCRFDGLQLELTKNRLQRLPREDRWLEEDQDKSHDNMSSQSALHRWENKQNLRLVPKKCHSELEKK
;
A
#
# COMPACT_ATOMS: atom_id res chain seq x y z
N MET A 1 29.67 -63.21 -43.94
CA MET A 1 29.94 -64.67 -43.84
C MET A 1 28.82 -65.45 -44.52
N ASP A 2 28.56 -65.20 -45.80
CA ASP A 2 29.20 -65.90 -46.94
C ASP A 2 29.39 -67.43 -46.75
N CYS A 3 29.18 -68.28 -47.75
CA CYS A 3 29.55 -68.08 -49.16
C CYS A 3 28.65 -68.83 -50.18
N ALA A 4 28.99 -68.73 -51.48
CA ALA A 4 28.27 -69.30 -52.63
C ALA A 4 29.18 -70.17 -53.56
N MET A 5 28.82 -70.32 -54.85
CA MET A 5 29.44 -71.12 -55.97
C MET A 5 28.82 -72.53 -56.19
N HIS A 6 28.37 -72.98 -57.38
CA HIS A 6 28.93 -73.08 -58.77
C HIS A 6 29.88 -74.29 -58.97
N MET A 7 29.94 -75.07 -60.08
CA MET A 7 29.26 -75.10 -61.42
C MET A 7 29.45 -76.47 -62.17
N GLU A 8 28.51 -76.80 -63.09
CA GLU A 8 28.62 -77.56 -64.38
C GLU A 8 29.23 -79.00 -64.56
N THR A 9 29.17 -79.52 -65.80
CA THR A 9 29.23 -80.97 -66.18
C THR A 9 29.63 -81.20 -67.68
N ALA A 10 30.35 -82.27 -68.07
CA ALA A 10 30.60 -82.67 -69.48
C ALA A 10 31.03 -84.16 -69.71
N VAL A 11 30.93 -84.71 -70.95
CA VAL A 11 31.06 -86.17 -71.31
C VAL A 11 31.56 -86.46 -72.75
N SER A 12 32.32 -87.55 -72.99
CA SER A 12 32.59 -88.21 -74.32
C SER A 12 33.20 -89.64 -74.14
N ARG A 13 32.79 -90.79 -74.76
CA ARG A 13 32.59 -91.31 -76.17
C ARG A 13 33.88 -91.90 -76.85
N PRO A 14 33.82 -92.81 -77.88
CA PRO A 14 32.97 -94.01 -78.17
C PRO A 14 33.70 -95.24 -78.87
N VAL A 15 33.08 -96.43 -79.00
CA VAL A 15 33.32 -97.49 -80.06
C VAL A 15 32.02 -98.33 -80.28
N ILE A 16 31.85 -99.03 -81.42
CA ILE A 16 30.64 -99.82 -81.82
C ILE A 16 30.98 -101.26 -82.27
N SER A 17 30.08 -102.22 -81.97
CA SER A 17 29.93 -103.54 -82.65
C SER A 17 28.45 -103.99 -82.64
N PRO A 18 28.00 -104.92 -83.50
CA PRO A 18 26.57 -105.06 -83.86
C PRO A 18 25.77 -106.13 -83.07
N THR A 19 24.43 -106.04 -83.19
CA THR A 19 23.42 -107.06 -82.80
C THR A 19 23.11 -107.24 -81.31
N HIS A 20 22.67 -106.17 -80.64
CA HIS A 20 21.40 -106.17 -79.87
C HIS A 20 21.05 -104.72 -79.44
N ILE A 21 20.40 -103.97 -80.33
CA ILE A 21 19.95 -102.60 -80.03
C ILE A 21 18.42 -102.57 -80.08
N ASN A 22 17.81 -102.42 -78.90
CA ASN A 22 16.39 -102.12 -78.76
C ASN A 22 16.16 -100.64 -79.13
N ALA A 23 16.05 -100.35 -80.43
CA ALA A 23 15.78 -99.01 -80.94
C ALA A 23 14.40 -98.54 -80.44
N THR A 24 14.39 -97.63 -79.46
CA THR A 24 13.17 -97.21 -78.75
C THR A 24 12.26 -96.42 -79.69
N ALA A 25 10.94 -96.64 -79.64
CA ALA A 25 9.94 -96.13 -80.59
C ALA A 25 10.12 -94.66 -81.07
N SER A 26 10.62 -93.76 -80.21
CA SER A 26 10.89 -92.36 -80.54
C SER A 26 11.86 -92.16 -81.71
N GLU A 27 12.92 -92.98 -81.81
CA GLU A 27 13.89 -92.87 -82.90
C GLU A 27 13.28 -93.33 -84.23
N THR A 28 12.50 -94.42 -84.21
CA THR A 28 11.73 -94.92 -85.36
C THR A 28 10.73 -93.89 -85.88
N PHE A 29 10.08 -93.13 -84.99
CA PHE A 29 9.08 -92.11 -85.35
C PHE A 29 9.70 -90.92 -86.10
N THR A 30 10.85 -90.41 -85.64
CA THR A 30 11.52 -89.27 -86.31
C THR A 30 12.03 -89.62 -87.70
N VAL A 31 12.57 -90.83 -87.89
CA VAL A 31 12.99 -91.35 -89.21
C VAL A 31 11.79 -91.52 -90.16
N LEU A 32 10.62 -91.91 -89.64
CA LEU A 32 9.37 -91.98 -90.41
C LEU A 32 8.93 -90.59 -90.88
N GLN A 33 8.86 -89.61 -89.97
CA GLN A 33 8.43 -88.25 -90.26
C GLN A 33 9.34 -87.54 -91.28
N GLN A 34 10.66 -87.79 -91.22
CA GLN A 34 11.61 -87.26 -92.20
C GLN A 34 11.37 -87.84 -93.60
N ARG A 35 11.02 -89.13 -93.71
CA ARG A 35 10.71 -89.78 -95.00
C ARG A 35 9.36 -89.37 -95.58
N MET A 36 8.36 -89.09 -94.74
CA MET A 36 7.06 -88.55 -95.20
C MET A 36 7.23 -87.21 -95.92
N ARG A 37 7.94 -86.23 -95.30
CA ARG A 37 8.15 -84.92 -95.91
C ARG A 37 8.85 -85.00 -97.27
N ILE A 38 9.83 -85.88 -97.43
CA ILE A 38 10.50 -86.09 -98.72
C ILE A 38 9.52 -86.61 -99.80
N VAL A 39 8.56 -87.46 -99.44
CA VAL A 39 7.50 -87.92 -100.36
C VAL A 39 6.54 -86.79 -100.71
N GLU A 40 6.08 -86.03 -99.71
CA GLU A 40 5.16 -84.90 -99.88
C GLU A 40 5.75 -83.80 -100.78
N GLU A 41 7.01 -83.43 -100.54
CA GLU A 41 7.76 -82.40 -101.30
C GLU A 41 8.05 -82.86 -102.73
N GLN A 42 8.53 -84.10 -102.92
CA GLN A 42 8.76 -84.67 -104.26
C GLN A 42 7.48 -84.76 -105.09
N THR A 43 6.36 -85.13 -104.46
CA THR A 43 5.03 -85.21 -105.10
C THR A 43 4.46 -83.84 -105.43
N SER A 44 4.66 -82.85 -104.56
CA SER A 44 4.17 -81.49 -104.78
C SER A 44 4.89 -80.84 -105.97
N SER A 45 6.22 -80.83 -105.98
CA SER A 45 6.95 -80.27 -107.12
C SER A 45 6.73 -81.07 -108.43
N LEU A 46 6.38 -82.36 -108.37
CA LEU A 46 5.99 -83.12 -109.58
C LEU A 46 4.65 -82.63 -110.17
N ARG A 47 3.73 -82.16 -109.31
CA ARG A 47 2.49 -81.50 -109.74
C ARG A 47 2.78 -80.13 -110.34
N ASP A 48 3.67 -79.36 -109.73
CA ASP A 48 4.00 -78.01 -110.20
C ASP A 48 4.74 -78.06 -111.55
N ASP A 49 5.65 -79.02 -111.74
CA ASP A 49 6.33 -79.30 -113.02
C ASP A 49 5.34 -79.68 -114.14
N LEU A 50 4.22 -80.33 -113.81
CA LEU A 50 3.14 -80.63 -114.76
C LEU A 50 2.30 -79.39 -115.10
N ILE A 51 1.96 -78.57 -114.10
CA ILE A 51 1.17 -77.34 -114.28
C ILE A 51 1.93 -76.31 -115.13
N MET A 52 3.25 -76.23 -114.99
CA MET A 52 4.12 -75.31 -115.74
C MET A 52 4.22 -75.58 -117.26
N LEU A 53 3.64 -76.67 -117.77
CA LEU A 53 3.75 -77.05 -119.19
C LEU A 53 2.57 -76.61 -120.06
N ASP A 54 1.44 -76.19 -119.49
CA ASP A 54 0.26 -75.74 -120.24
C ASP A 54 0.29 -74.24 -120.57
N PHE A 55 0.02 -73.91 -121.85
CA PHE A 55 0.01 -72.53 -122.37
C PHE A 55 -1.38 -72.13 -122.91
N GLY A 56 -2.00 -71.10 -122.32
CA GLY A 56 -2.79 -70.12 -123.09
C GLY A 56 -4.31 -70.26 -123.17
N GLU A 57 -4.99 -69.71 -122.17
CA GLU A 57 -6.21 -68.87 -122.29
C GLU A 57 -7.59 -69.46 -122.72
N LYS A 58 -8.65 -68.85 -122.15
CA LYS A 58 -10.08 -68.86 -122.54
C LYS A 58 -10.89 -70.18 -122.45
N ARG A 59 -11.54 -70.36 -121.29
CA ARG A 59 -12.97 -70.69 -121.23
C ARG A 59 -13.61 -70.04 -119.99
N GLY A 60 -14.79 -69.44 -120.16
CA GLY A 60 -15.62 -68.95 -119.05
C GLY A 60 -16.87 -69.81 -118.88
N GLN A 61 -17.51 -69.69 -117.71
CA GLN A 61 -18.78 -70.31 -117.32
C GLN A 61 -18.89 -71.83 -117.47
N LEU A 62 -18.81 -72.53 -116.33
CA LEU A 62 -19.49 -73.81 -116.11
C LEU A 62 -19.72 -73.97 -114.60
N GLU A 63 -20.97 -74.21 -114.23
CA GLU A 63 -21.34 -74.63 -112.88
C GLU A 63 -20.88 -76.10 -112.67
N THR A 64 -20.49 -76.45 -111.44
CA THR A 64 -20.34 -77.85 -111.03
C THR A 64 -20.94 -78.04 -109.63
N PRO A 65 -21.57 -79.21 -109.35
CA PRO A 65 -22.83 -79.18 -108.62
C PRO A 65 -22.79 -79.91 -107.27
N GLU A 66 -23.88 -79.78 -106.52
CA GLU A 66 -24.22 -80.66 -105.41
C GLU A 66 -24.35 -82.13 -105.89
N CYS A 67 -24.02 -83.08 -105.02
CA CYS A 67 -24.30 -84.49 -105.24
C CYS A 67 -24.81 -85.10 -103.92
N LEU A 68 -26.11 -85.40 -103.90
CA LEU A 68 -26.81 -86.08 -102.81
C LEU A 68 -26.70 -87.61 -102.95
N GLU A 69 -27.51 -88.32 -102.19
CA GLU A 69 -27.31 -89.74 -101.86
C GLU A 69 -27.42 -90.75 -103.02
N GLN A 70 -26.89 -91.93 -102.73
CA GLN A 70 -26.82 -93.18 -103.48
C GLN A 70 -28.20 -93.79 -103.89
N PRO A 71 -28.28 -94.84 -104.76
CA PRO A 71 -27.36 -95.26 -105.84
C PRO A 71 -28.01 -95.92 -107.11
N VAL A 72 -27.17 -96.36 -108.06
CA VAL A 72 -27.35 -97.43 -109.11
C VAL A 72 -28.07 -97.14 -110.46
N SER A 73 -27.29 -97.34 -111.54
CA SER A 73 -27.60 -97.88 -112.91
C SER A 73 -27.90 -97.02 -114.17
N GLN A 74 -26.88 -96.96 -115.04
CA GLN A 74 -26.85 -97.32 -116.48
C GLN A 74 -27.62 -96.54 -117.60
N SER A 75 -26.88 -95.75 -118.41
CA SER A 75 -26.87 -95.77 -119.91
C SER A 75 -25.78 -94.80 -120.45
N ILE A 76 -24.71 -95.25 -121.13
CA ILE A 76 -24.50 -95.55 -122.58
C ILE A 76 -24.15 -94.32 -123.49
N ILE A 77 -22.83 -94.13 -123.69
CA ILE A 77 -22.05 -93.86 -124.94
C ILE A 77 -22.61 -92.93 -126.05
N SER A 78 -21.87 -91.84 -126.41
CA SER A 78 -21.34 -91.59 -127.79
C SER A 78 -20.43 -90.32 -127.91
N PRO A 79 -19.47 -90.22 -128.88
CA PRO A 79 -18.47 -89.13 -128.99
C PRO A 79 -18.43 -88.36 -130.35
N ILE A 80 -17.73 -87.21 -130.42
CA ILE A 80 -17.21 -86.49 -131.63
C ILE A 80 -16.47 -85.20 -131.17
N GLN A 81 -15.43 -84.60 -131.79
CA GLN A 81 -14.31 -85.05 -132.66
C GLN A 81 -13.16 -83.99 -132.61
N LYS A 82 -12.07 -84.14 -133.39
CA LYS A 82 -10.89 -83.23 -133.43
C LYS A 82 -10.92 -82.25 -134.62
N GLU A 83 -10.20 -81.12 -134.50
CA GLU A 83 -9.28 -80.49 -135.50
C GLU A 83 -8.30 -79.56 -134.69
N ILE A 84 -6.96 -79.50 -134.85
CA ILE A 84 -6.03 -79.28 -135.99
C ILE A 84 -5.87 -77.78 -136.33
N ILE A 85 -4.69 -77.15 -136.50
CA ILE A 85 -3.25 -77.48 -136.27
C ILE A 85 -2.45 -76.15 -136.17
N CYS A 86 -1.29 -76.12 -135.50
CA CYS A 86 -0.10 -75.37 -135.94
C CYS A 86 1.19 -75.89 -135.28
N SER A 87 2.35 -75.70 -135.92
CA SER A 87 3.58 -76.49 -135.70
C SER A 87 4.73 -75.75 -135.01
N GLY A 88 5.62 -76.48 -134.31
CA GLY A 88 6.95 -75.96 -133.93
C GLY A 88 7.72 -76.53 -132.73
N LYS A 89 7.13 -77.36 -131.83
CA LYS A 89 7.73 -77.66 -130.50
C LYS A 89 7.96 -79.15 -130.15
N THR A 90 7.95 -80.07 -131.12
CA THR A 90 7.88 -81.53 -130.84
C THR A 90 9.04 -82.10 -130.01
N ASP A 91 10.27 -81.65 -130.24
CA ASP A 91 11.49 -82.29 -129.70
C ASP A 91 11.75 -81.99 -128.21
N ILE A 92 11.12 -80.94 -127.66
CA ILE A 92 11.24 -80.56 -126.24
C ILE A 92 10.31 -81.41 -125.37
N LEU A 93 9.13 -81.76 -125.87
CA LEU A 93 8.10 -82.47 -125.10
C LEU A 93 8.55 -83.89 -124.69
N TRP A 94 9.30 -84.59 -125.54
CA TRP A 94 9.69 -85.98 -125.27
C TRP A 94 10.62 -86.11 -124.05
N LYS A 95 11.61 -85.22 -123.91
CA LYS A 95 12.54 -85.23 -122.76
C LYS A 95 11.85 -84.94 -121.44
N ASN A 96 10.81 -84.10 -121.46
CA ASN A 96 10.03 -83.80 -120.25
C ASN A 96 9.26 -85.03 -119.75
N CYS A 97 8.70 -85.84 -120.66
CA CYS A 97 8.04 -87.10 -120.31
C CYS A 97 9.01 -88.12 -119.67
N GLU A 98 10.21 -88.27 -120.22
CA GLU A 98 11.23 -89.21 -119.71
C GLU A 98 11.72 -88.85 -118.30
N PHE A 99 11.88 -87.55 -118.01
CA PHE A 99 12.18 -87.05 -116.67
C PHE A 99 11.08 -87.37 -115.65
N LEU A 100 9.81 -87.17 -116.05
CA LEU A 100 8.63 -87.38 -115.20
C LEU A 100 8.48 -88.83 -114.74
N VAL A 101 8.64 -89.79 -115.65
CA VAL A 101 8.54 -91.23 -115.35
C VAL A 101 9.62 -91.68 -114.36
N ASN A 102 10.88 -91.27 -114.59
CA ASN A 102 12.00 -91.59 -113.70
C ASN A 102 11.81 -91.06 -112.27
N ARG A 103 11.04 -89.99 -112.10
CA ARG A 103 10.72 -89.38 -110.80
C ARG A 103 9.59 -90.10 -110.07
N MET A 104 8.56 -90.56 -110.78
CA MET A 104 7.47 -91.36 -110.20
C MET A 104 7.97 -92.67 -109.55
N CYS A 105 8.85 -93.42 -110.22
CA CYS A 105 9.37 -94.69 -109.68
C CYS A 105 10.16 -94.53 -108.36
N ARG A 106 10.78 -93.36 -108.14
CA ARG A 106 11.48 -93.03 -106.88
C ARG A 106 10.50 -92.76 -105.74
N LEU A 107 9.39 -92.08 -106.03
CA LEU A 107 8.32 -91.81 -105.06
C LEU A 107 7.67 -93.10 -104.55
N GLU A 108 7.33 -94.02 -105.45
CA GLU A 108 6.71 -95.31 -105.09
C GLU A 108 7.61 -96.13 -104.13
N SER A 109 8.92 -96.15 -104.39
CA SER A 109 9.91 -96.82 -103.55
C SER A 109 9.97 -96.27 -102.11
N LEU A 110 9.81 -94.95 -101.94
CA LEU A 110 9.76 -94.31 -100.62
C LEU A 110 8.47 -94.62 -99.87
N ILE A 111 7.32 -94.59 -100.56
CA ILE A 111 5.99 -94.90 -99.99
C ILE A 111 5.96 -96.31 -99.41
N GLN A 112 6.49 -97.31 -100.12
CA GLN A 112 6.47 -98.68 -99.62
C GLN A 112 7.39 -98.89 -98.40
N SER A 113 8.48 -98.13 -98.28
CA SER A 113 9.33 -98.12 -97.08
C SER A 113 8.63 -97.51 -95.85
N LEU A 114 7.81 -96.47 -96.03
CA LEU A 114 7.05 -95.87 -94.93
C LEU A 114 6.04 -96.86 -94.34
N LYS A 115 5.34 -97.59 -95.20
CA LYS A 115 4.31 -98.57 -94.84
C LYS A 115 4.81 -99.64 -93.87
N MET A 116 6.01 -100.18 -94.10
CA MET A 116 6.62 -101.22 -93.24
C MET A 116 7.02 -100.71 -91.84
N ASN A 117 7.39 -99.43 -91.72
CA ASN A 117 7.77 -98.85 -90.42
C ASN A 117 6.53 -98.56 -89.55
N ILE A 118 5.41 -98.16 -90.15
CA ILE A 118 4.13 -97.95 -89.45
C ILE A 118 3.66 -99.24 -88.79
N PHE A 119 3.66 -100.36 -89.50
CA PHE A 119 3.25 -101.65 -88.93
C PHE A 119 4.05 -102.06 -87.68
N ARG A 120 5.38 -101.83 -87.66
CA ARG A 120 6.21 -102.16 -86.48
C ARG A 120 5.82 -101.36 -85.24
N LEU A 121 5.63 -100.04 -85.38
CA LEU A 121 5.18 -99.17 -84.28
C LEU A 121 3.80 -99.56 -83.74
N GLN A 122 2.93 -100.06 -84.62
CA GLN A 122 1.58 -100.48 -84.28
C GLN A 122 1.59 -101.76 -83.43
N THR A 123 2.47 -102.73 -83.73
CA THR A 123 2.69 -103.92 -82.89
C THR A 123 3.30 -103.59 -81.52
N GLU A 124 4.25 -102.64 -81.45
CA GLU A 124 4.89 -102.24 -80.18
C GLU A 124 3.89 -101.61 -79.21
N LYS A 125 2.90 -100.86 -79.72
CA LYS A 125 1.82 -100.23 -78.94
C LYS A 125 0.91 -101.24 -78.23
N GLU A 126 0.61 -102.38 -78.85
CA GLU A 126 -0.37 -103.35 -78.34
C GLU A 126 0.17 -104.23 -77.21
N LEU A 127 1.49 -104.35 -77.10
CA LEU A 127 2.16 -105.27 -76.16
C LEU A 127 2.36 -104.72 -74.73
N ASN A 128 1.97 -103.47 -74.42
CA ASN A 128 2.21 -102.88 -73.08
C ASN A 128 0.99 -102.11 -72.48
N PRO A 129 -0.16 -102.79 -72.27
CA PRO A 129 -1.37 -102.14 -71.76
C PRO A 129 -1.27 -101.67 -70.30
N GLN A 130 -0.60 -102.42 -69.41
CA GLN A 130 -0.57 -102.13 -67.97
C GLN A 130 0.08 -100.77 -67.64
N LYS A 131 1.17 -100.41 -68.33
CA LYS A 131 1.84 -99.11 -68.16
C LYS A 131 0.95 -97.94 -68.60
N THR A 132 0.03 -98.18 -69.54
CA THR A 132 -0.91 -97.17 -70.05
C THR A 132 -2.02 -96.86 -69.03
N ALA A 133 -2.50 -97.86 -68.29
CA ALA A 133 -3.52 -97.68 -67.26
C ALA A 133 -3.03 -96.79 -66.09
N PHE A 134 -1.89 -97.13 -65.49
CA PHE A 134 -1.32 -96.37 -64.36
C PHE A 134 -1.06 -94.90 -64.70
N LEU A 135 -0.60 -94.60 -65.91
CA LEU A 135 -0.38 -93.22 -66.36
C LEU A 135 -1.69 -92.45 -66.56
N LYS A 136 -2.78 -93.14 -66.93
CA LYS A 136 -4.11 -92.53 -67.08
C LYS A 136 -4.70 -92.13 -65.73
N ASP A 137 -4.65 -93.02 -64.75
CA ASP A 137 -5.20 -92.71 -63.41
C ASP A 137 -4.43 -91.56 -62.75
N ARG A 138 -3.09 -91.55 -62.85
CA ARG A 138 -2.27 -90.46 -62.31
C ARG A 138 -2.45 -89.13 -63.05
N LEU A 139 -2.82 -89.17 -64.34
CA LEU A 139 -3.21 -87.96 -65.09
C LEU A 139 -4.57 -87.43 -64.61
N ASN A 140 -5.55 -88.30 -64.35
CA ASN A 140 -6.87 -87.92 -63.85
C ASN A 140 -6.76 -87.19 -62.51
N THR A 141 -5.98 -87.70 -61.54
CA THR A 141 -5.80 -87.07 -60.22
C THR A 141 -5.26 -85.64 -60.33
N ILE A 142 -4.22 -85.44 -61.15
CA ILE A 142 -3.62 -84.11 -61.40
C ILE A 142 -4.64 -83.20 -62.10
N GLN A 143 -5.41 -83.72 -63.06
CA GLN A 143 -6.44 -82.95 -63.75
C GLN A 143 -7.59 -82.51 -62.83
N GLU A 144 -7.97 -83.35 -61.85
CA GLU A 144 -8.92 -82.97 -60.80
C GLU A 144 -8.37 -81.89 -59.86
N GLU A 145 -7.12 -82.01 -59.42
CA GLU A 145 -6.43 -81.02 -58.57
C GLU A 145 -6.37 -79.65 -59.26
N HIS A 146 -5.85 -79.60 -60.49
CA HIS A 146 -5.85 -78.39 -61.31
C HIS A 146 -7.27 -77.82 -61.52
N SER A 147 -8.31 -78.66 -61.58
CA SER A 147 -9.71 -78.20 -61.71
C SER A 147 -10.28 -77.60 -60.42
N ARG A 148 -9.74 -77.97 -59.24
CA ARG A 148 -10.12 -77.42 -57.94
C ARG A 148 -9.42 -76.08 -57.71
N ASP A 149 -8.12 -76.03 -57.98
CA ASP A 149 -7.31 -74.82 -57.83
C ASP A 149 -7.76 -73.71 -58.79
N LEU A 150 -8.09 -74.06 -60.04
CA LEU A 150 -8.63 -73.10 -61.01
C LEU A 150 -9.98 -72.49 -60.56
N LYS A 151 -10.84 -73.26 -59.87
CA LYS A 151 -12.12 -72.76 -59.32
C LYS A 151 -11.90 -71.82 -58.14
N LEU A 152 -10.94 -72.13 -57.25
CA LEU A 152 -10.55 -71.25 -56.15
C LEU A 152 -9.98 -69.93 -56.69
N LEU A 153 -9.08 -70.00 -57.67
CA LEU A 153 -8.52 -68.81 -58.33
C LEU A 153 -9.58 -67.97 -59.04
N GLN A 154 -10.58 -68.60 -59.68
CA GLN A 154 -11.71 -67.91 -60.29
C GLN A 154 -12.59 -67.18 -59.24
N LEU A 155 -12.84 -67.81 -58.09
CA LEU A 155 -13.59 -67.21 -56.99
C LEU A 155 -12.83 -66.03 -56.36
N GLU A 156 -11.52 -66.17 -56.16
CA GLU A 156 -10.66 -65.10 -55.65
C GLU A 156 -10.59 -63.91 -56.63
N VAL A 157 -10.45 -64.17 -57.93
CA VAL A 157 -10.53 -63.14 -58.97
C VAL A 157 -11.91 -62.46 -59.01
N MET A 158 -13.00 -63.18 -58.74
CA MET A 158 -14.33 -62.56 -58.58
C MET A 158 -14.40 -61.64 -57.36
N ASN A 159 -13.89 -62.08 -56.20
CA ASN A 159 -13.88 -61.31 -54.97
C ASN A 159 -13.03 -60.04 -55.08
N LEU A 160 -11.81 -60.15 -55.61
CA LEU A 160 -10.92 -59.00 -55.86
C LEU A 160 -11.53 -58.01 -56.86
N ARG A 161 -12.25 -58.50 -57.88
CA ARG A 161 -13.01 -57.65 -58.82
C ARG A 161 -14.22 -56.98 -58.18
N GLN A 162 -14.84 -57.56 -57.15
CA GLN A 162 -15.91 -56.91 -56.39
C GLN A 162 -15.32 -55.82 -55.50
N GLN A 163 -14.31 -56.13 -54.69
CA GLN A 163 -13.62 -55.15 -53.83
C GLN A 163 -13.09 -53.94 -54.63
N LEU A 164 -12.56 -54.16 -55.84
CA LEU A 164 -12.10 -53.08 -56.72
C LEU A 164 -13.25 -52.21 -57.27
N ARG A 165 -14.47 -52.76 -57.43
CA ARG A 165 -15.68 -51.97 -57.74
C ARG A 165 -16.12 -51.17 -56.53
N ASP A 166 -16.20 -51.80 -55.36
CA ASP A 166 -16.66 -51.19 -54.12
C ASP A 166 -15.78 -49.98 -53.77
N VAL A 167 -14.45 -50.16 -53.80
CA VAL A 167 -13.46 -49.08 -53.59
C VAL A 167 -13.59 -47.98 -54.65
N LYS A 168 -13.89 -48.30 -55.91
CA LYS A 168 -14.12 -47.28 -56.94
C LYS A 168 -15.40 -46.49 -56.72
N GLU A 169 -16.47 -47.14 -56.29
CA GLU A 169 -17.72 -46.47 -55.95
C GLU A 169 -17.57 -45.57 -54.71
N GLU A 170 -16.70 -45.92 -53.76
CA GLU A 170 -16.30 -45.06 -52.63
C GLU A 170 -15.40 -43.89 -53.06
N GLU A 171 -14.45 -44.11 -53.98
CA GLU A 171 -13.59 -43.07 -54.56
C GLU A 171 -14.42 -42.00 -55.30
N ASP A 172 -15.37 -42.43 -56.14
CA ASP A 172 -16.27 -41.53 -56.88
C ASP A 172 -17.17 -40.74 -55.92
N LYS A 173 -17.76 -41.37 -54.90
CA LYS A 173 -18.54 -40.69 -53.84
C LYS A 173 -17.72 -39.66 -53.07
N ALA A 174 -16.47 -39.99 -52.72
CA ALA A 174 -15.57 -39.08 -52.03
C ALA A 174 -15.17 -37.90 -52.94
N GLN A 175 -14.99 -38.11 -54.24
CA GLN A 175 -14.68 -37.06 -55.19
C GLN A 175 -15.89 -36.12 -55.45
N ASP A 176 -17.11 -36.65 -55.46
CA ASP A 176 -18.34 -35.84 -55.47
C ASP A 176 -18.48 -35.00 -54.18
N GLU A 177 -18.21 -35.59 -53.01
CA GLU A 177 -18.16 -34.86 -51.72
C GLU A 177 -17.13 -33.72 -51.76
N VAL A 178 -15.91 -33.97 -52.23
CA VAL A 178 -14.87 -32.94 -52.39
C VAL A 178 -15.34 -31.82 -53.33
N GLN A 179 -16.05 -32.13 -54.42
CA GLN A 179 -16.63 -31.10 -55.30
C GLN A 179 -17.74 -30.30 -54.59
N ARG A 180 -18.66 -30.95 -53.85
CA ARG A 180 -19.69 -30.26 -53.04
C ARG A 180 -19.05 -29.31 -52.03
N LEU A 181 -18.02 -29.77 -51.32
CA LEU A 181 -17.30 -28.99 -50.32
C LEU A 181 -16.53 -27.83 -50.94
N THR A 182 -15.92 -28.02 -52.13
CA THR A 182 -15.23 -26.96 -52.87
C THR A 182 -16.20 -25.85 -53.27
N VAL A 183 -17.34 -26.17 -53.90
CA VAL A 183 -18.36 -25.17 -54.27
C VAL A 183 -18.96 -24.47 -53.03
N THR A 184 -19.05 -25.18 -51.91
CA THR A 184 -19.52 -24.61 -50.63
C THR A 184 -18.47 -23.64 -50.04
N LEU A 185 -17.19 -23.99 -50.11
CA LEU A 185 -16.08 -23.14 -49.69
C LEU A 185 -15.94 -21.88 -50.56
N GLU A 186 -16.11 -22.00 -51.87
CA GLU A 186 -16.14 -20.86 -52.79
C GLU A 186 -17.27 -19.88 -52.42
N ARG A 187 -18.50 -20.39 -52.23
CA ARG A 187 -19.65 -19.59 -51.78
C ARG A 187 -19.42 -18.95 -50.41
N ALA A 188 -18.80 -19.66 -49.46
CA ALA A 188 -18.40 -19.11 -48.17
C ALA A 188 -17.32 -18.01 -48.30
N SER A 189 -16.40 -18.15 -49.26
CA SER A 189 -15.38 -17.13 -49.54
C SER A 189 -15.99 -15.87 -50.17
N GLU A 190 -16.95 -16.02 -51.09
CA GLU A 190 -17.58 -14.89 -51.79
C GLU A 190 -18.55 -14.14 -50.88
N THR A 191 -19.34 -14.85 -50.07
CA THR A 191 -20.17 -14.23 -49.02
C THR A 191 -19.32 -13.50 -47.99
N LYS A 192 -18.14 -14.02 -47.62
CA LYS A 192 -17.16 -13.31 -46.77
C LYS A 192 -16.61 -12.03 -47.41
N LYS A 193 -16.31 -12.01 -48.72
CA LYS A 193 -15.92 -10.78 -49.45
C LYS A 193 -17.05 -9.75 -49.42
N ASN A 194 -18.27 -10.17 -49.74
CA ASN A 194 -19.45 -9.30 -49.77
C ASN A 194 -19.76 -8.71 -48.38
N ALA A 195 -19.64 -9.50 -47.32
CA ALA A 195 -19.76 -9.01 -45.94
C ALA A 195 -18.71 -7.94 -45.59
N ALA A 196 -17.45 -8.13 -46.01
CA ALA A 196 -16.38 -7.16 -45.77
C ALA A 196 -16.57 -5.84 -46.56
N ILE A 197 -17.14 -5.90 -47.77
CA ILE A 197 -17.51 -4.70 -48.55
C ILE A 197 -18.61 -3.91 -47.79
N ILE A 198 -19.67 -4.59 -47.37
CA ILE A 198 -20.77 -3.99 -46.58
C ILE A 198 -20.24 -3.39 -45.27
N GLU A 199 -19.27 -4.05 -44.61
CA GLU A 199 -18.64 -3.53 -43.39
C GLU A 199 -17.91 -2.19 -43.63
N GLU A 200 -17.20 -2.02 -44.76
CA GLU A 200 -16.52 -0.77 -45.08
C GLU A 200 -17.49 0.33 -45.56
N GLU A 201 -18.57 -0.02 -46.27
CA GLU A 201 -19.67 0.92 -46.56
C GLU A 201 -20.34 1.42 -45.27
N LEU A 202 -20.57 0.54 -44.28
CA LEU A 202 -21.08 0.90 -42.96
C LEU A 202 -20.08 1.74 -42.16
N LYS A 203 -18.76 1.50 -42.28
CA LYS A 203 -17.74 2.40 -41.71
C LYS A 203 -17.76 3.78 -42.39
N ILE A 204 -17.94 3.86 -43.71
CA ILE A 204 -18.03 5.12 -44.45
C ILE A 204 -19.27 5.92 -44.05
N THR A 205 -20.44 5.27 -43.93
CA THR A 205 -21.66 5.96 -43.46
C THR A 205 -21.54 6.39 -41.99
N LYS A 206 -21.00 5.54 -41.11
CA LYS A 206 -20.68 5.90 -39.71
C LYS A 206 -19.73 7.10 -39.61
N ARG A 207 -18.67 7.16 -40.42
CA ARG A 207 -17.77 8.33 -40.51
C ARG A 207 -18.54 9.61 -40.91
N LYS A 208 -19.39 9.54 -41.95
CA LYS A 208 -20.23 10.67 -42.40
C LYS A 208 -21.21 11.15 -41.32
N MET A 209 -21.88 10.22 -40.63
CA MET A 209 -22.81 10.55 -39.53
C MET A 209 -22.09 11.17 -38.34
N ASN A 210 -20.92 10.65 -37.95
CA ASN A 210 -20.11 11.23 -36.87
C ASN A 210 -19.68 12.67 -37.17
N LEU A 211 -19.25 12.98 -38.40
CA LEU A 211 -18.95 14.35 -38.82
C LEU A 211 -20.17 15.26 -38.71
N LYS A 212 -21.37 14.80 -39.10
CA LYS A 212 -22.60 15.58 -38.95
C LYS A 212 -23.00 15.79 -37.48
N ILE A 213 -22.77 14.81 -36.61
CA ILE A 213 -22.98 14.93 -35.16
C ILE A 213 -21.99 15.93 -34.53
N GLN A 214 -20.72 15.92 -34.94
CA GLN A 214 -19.73 16.91 -34.50
C GLN A 214 -20.13 18.33 -34.93
N GLU A 215 -20.58 18.51 -36.18
CA GLU A 215 -21.07 19.81 -36.68
C GLU A 215 -22.31 20.29 -35.90
N LEU A 216 -23.28 19.41 -35.61
CA LEU A 216 -24.43 19.76 -34.79
C LEU A 216 -24.05 20.12 -33.35
N ARG A 217 -23.07 19.44 -32.75
CA ARG A 217 -22.51 19.81 -31.42
C ARG A 217 -21.82 21.18 -31.46
N ARG A 218 -21.11 21.51 -32.55
CA ARG A 218 -20.47 22.82 -32.77
C ARG A 218 -21.49 23.94 -32.93
N GLN A 219 -22.60 23.69 -33.61
CA GLN A 219 -23.71 24.65 -33.72
C GLN A 219 -24.41 24.86 -32.36
N LEU A 220 -24.65 23.78 -31.61
CA LEU A 220 -25.26 23.85 -30.27
C LEU A 220 -24.40 24.60 -29.26
N SER A 221 -23.06 24.45 -29.29
CA SER A 221 -22.17 25.20 -28.40
C SER A 221 -22.10 26.70 -28.75
N GLN A 222 -22.21 27.06 -30.04
CA GLN A 222 -22.35 28.45 -30.47
C GLN A 222 -23.67 29.07 -30.01
N GLU A 223 -24.80 28.39 -30.19
CA GLU A 223 -26.12 28.82 -29.68
C GLU A 223 -26.11 28.98 -28.15
N LYS A 224 -25.50 28.04 -27.41
CA LYS A 224 -25.35 28.15 -25.95
C LYS A 224 -24.54 29.40 -25.56
N HIS A 225 -23.44 29.69 -26.26
CA HIS A 225 -22.63 30.89 -25.98
C HIS A 225 -23.38 32.20 -26.31
N LEU A 226 -24.17 32.22 -27.39
CA LEU A 226 -25.03 33.36 -27.74
C LEU A 226 -26.10 33.59 -26.67
N ARG A 227 -26.75 32.54 -26.15
CA ARG A 227 -27.70 32.67 -25.03
C ARG A 227 -27.02 33.18 -23.76
N GLU A 228 -25.88 32.61 -23.38
CA GLU A 228 -25.12 33.08 -22.22
C GLU A 228 -24.73 34.56 -22.30
N THR A 229 -24.36 35.07 -23.49
CA THR A 229 -24.04 36.49 -23.66
C THR A 229 -25.31 37.36 -23.61
N LEU A 230 -26.44 36.88 -24.13
CA LEU A 230 -27.73 37.55 -24.03
C LEU A 230 -28.25 37.61 -22.57
N GLU A 231 -28.15 36.51 -21.83
CA GLU A 231 -28.54 36.40 -20.42
C GLU A 231 -27.66 37.28 -19.52
N LYS A 232 -26.34 37.33 -19.76
CA LYS A 232 -25.42 38.26 -19.07
C LYS A 232 -25.77 39.72 -19.37
N SER A 233 -26.12 40.05 -20.61
CA SER A 233 -26.59 41.39 -21.00
C SER A 233 -27.92 41.78 -20.32
N GLY A 234 -28.90 40.88 -20.33
CA GLY A 234 -30.18 41.07 -19.63
C GLY A 234 -30.02 41.22 -18.11
N SER A 235 -29.14 40.42 -17.50
CA SER A 235 -28.82 40.50 -16.07
C SER A 235 -28.17 41.84 -15.71
N ALA A 236 -27.22 42.32 -16.53
CA ALA A 236 -26.61 43.63 -16.34
C ALA A 236 -27.61 44.79 -16.51
N MET A 237 -28.57 44.65 -17.45
CA MET A 237 -29.65 45.62 -17.61
C MET A 237 -30.60 45.65 -16.42
N LEU A 238 -30.99 44.49 -15.89
CA LEU A 238 -31.82 44.39 -14.68
C LEU A 238 -31.12 44.96 -13.45
N LEU A 239 -29.83 44.66 -13.25
CA LEU A 239 -29.02 45.21 -12.17
C LEU A 239 -28.95 46.74 -12.26
N LYS A 240 -28.72 47.30 -13.47
CA LYS A 240 -28.73 48.75 -13.68
C LYS A 240 -30.09 49.39 -13.42
N ILE A 241 -31.20 48.71 -13.74
CA ILE A 241 -32.55 49.16 -13.39
C ILE A 241 -32.75 49.16 -11.87
N GLN A 242 -32.23 48.16 -11.16
CA GLN A 242 -32.29 48.08 -9.70
C GLN A 242 -31.41 49.16 -9.01
N GLU A 243 -30.23 49.45 -9.56
CA GLU A 243 -29.40 50.59 -9.13
C GLU A 243 -30.14 51.92 -9.33
N MET A 244 -30.73 52.15 -10.51
CA MET A 244 -31.53 53.34 -10.80
C MET A 244 -32.77 53.48 -9.90
N ALA A 245 -33.45 52.37 -9.58
CA ALA A 245 -34.55 52.38 -8.61
C ALA A 245 -34.05 52.72 -7.20
N SER A 246 -32.87 52.22 -6.82
CA SER A 246 -32.26 52.47 -5.52
C SER A 246 -31.79 53.91 -5.36
N THR A 247 -31.20 54.52 -6.41
CA THR A 247 -30.83 55.95 -6.37
C THR A 247 -32.06 56.86 -6.34
N VAL A 248 -33.11 56.58 -7.13
CA VAL A 248 -34.39 57.31 -7.05
C VAL A 248 -35.01 57.22 -5.64
N GLU A 249 -34.89 56.07 -4.96
CA GLU A 249 -35.38 55.90 -3.59
C GLU A 249 -34.49 56.58 -2.53
N MET A 250 -33.18 56.73 -2.78
CA MET A 250 -32.31 57.59 -1.97
C MET A 250 -32.62 59.08 -2.15
N GLU A 251 -32.85 59.54 -3.39
CA GLU A 251 -33.26 60.93 -3.67
C GLU A 251 -34.59 61.27 -3.01
N ARG A 252 -35.59 60.38 -3.05
CA ARG A 252 -36.86 60.54 -2.31
C ARG A 252 -36.64 60.74 -0.81
N LYS A 253 -35.74 59.95 -0.20
CA LYS A 253 -35.39 60.07 1.22
C LYS A 253 -34.63 61.36 1.53
N GLN A 254 -33.71 61.79 0.66
CA GLN A 254 -33.05 63.10 0.79
C GLN A 254 -34.05 64.25 0.72
N VAL A 255 -35.01 64.22 -0.20
CA VAL A 255 -36.10 65.21 -0.29
C VAL A 255 -36.95 65.22 0.99
N GLN A 256 -37.28 64.05 1.55
CA GLN A 256 -38.03 63.95 2.82
C GLN A 256 -37.24 64.52 4.01
N ILE A 257 -35.93 64.25 4.08
CA ILE A 257 -35.03 64.82 5.10
C ILE A 257 -34.90 66.34 4.93
N LEU A 258 -34.78 66.85 3.69
CA LEU A 258 -34.78 68.29 3.40
C LEU A 258 -36.08 68.97 3.83
N GLN A 259 -37.24 68.34 3.63
CA GLN A 259 -38.52 68.84 4.13
C GLN A 259 -38.57 68.88 5.67
N GLN A 260 -38.10 67.84 6.36
CA GLN A 260 -38.01 67.82 7.83
C GLN A 260 -37.03 68.89 8.34
N ASN A 261 -35.86 69.05 7.71
CA ASN A 261 -34.87 70.07 8.05
C ASN A 261 -35.42 71.50 7.85
N CYS A 262 -36.22 71.73 6.79
CA CYS A 262 -36.89 73.02 6.59
C CYS A 262 -37.92 73.34 7.69
N ILE A 263 -38.58 72.32 8.27
CA ILE A 263 -39.49 72.48 9.41
C ILE A 263 -38.70 72.73 10.70
N ALA A 264 -37.68 71.91 10.98
CA ALA A 264 -36.82 72.06 12.15
C ALA A 264 -36.10 73.41 12.18
N LEU A 265 -35.63 73.91 11.03
CA LEU A 265 -35.00 75.22 10.92
C LEU A 265 -35.97 76.37 11.24
N ARG A 266 -37.23 76.30 10.78
CA ARG A 266 -38.26 77.31 11.15
C ARG A 266 -38.50 77.34 12.66
N ASN A 267 -38.64 76.16 13.27
CA ASN A 267 -38.83 76.04 14.71
C ASN A 267 -37.62 76.62 15.48
N SER A 268 -36.40 76.29 15.04
CA SER A 268 -35.14 76.79 15.63
C SER A 268 -34.97 78.32 15.50
N ILE A 269 -35.34 78.90 14.34
CA ILE A 269 -35.38 80.36 14.14
C ILE A 269 -36.35 81.02 15.13
N GLN A 270 -37.50 80.40 15.40
CA GLN A 270 -38.45 80.94 16.37
C GLN A 270 -37.94 80.83 17.82
N THR A 271 -37.40 79.67 18.23
CA THR A 271 -36.82 79.51 19.58
C THR A 271 -35.59 80.40 19.81
N THR A 272 -34.78 80.67 18.79
CA THR A 272 -33.63 81.59 18.92
C THR A 272 -34.05 83.06 18.99
N GLN A 273 -35.19 83.45 18.40
CA GLN A 273 -35.79 84.77 18.63
C GLN A 273 -36.30 84.92 20.07
N GLU A 274 -36.90 83.87 20.63
CA GLU A 274 -37.38 83.83 22.03
C GLU A 274 -36.21 83.92 23.03
N LEU A 275 -35.14 83.15 22.83
CA LEU A 275 -33.95 83.17 23.69
C LEU A 275 -33.17 84.50 23.62
N LEU A 276 -33.08 85.13 22.43
CA LEU A 276 -32.42 86.43 22.29
C LEU A 276 -33.09 87.53 23.14
N ALA A 277 -34.40 87.45 23.36
CA ALA A 277 -35.11 88.36 24.25
C ALA A 277 -34.76 88.14 25.74
N GLN A 278 -34.55 86.89 26.17
CA GLN A 278 -34.13 86.57 27.55
C GLN A 278 -32.68 87.00 27.83
N GLU A 279 -31.75 86.76 26.91
CA GLU A 279 -30.35 87.17 27.06
C GLU A 279 -30.20 88.70 27.17
N GLN A 280 -30.99 89.46 26.42
CA GLN A 280 -31.01 90.92 26.52
C GLN A 280 -31.50 91.42 27.89
N GLN A 281 -32.38 90.66 28.57
CA GLN A 281 -32.80 90.97 29.93
C GLN A 281 -31.69 90.65 30.95
N GLN A 282 -31.14 89.43 30.94
CA GLN A 282 -30.10 89.01 31.91
C GLN A 282 -28.83 89.86 31.81
N LYS A 283 -28.47 90.30 30.60
CA LYS A 283 -27.33 91.21 30.42
C LYS A 283 -27.47 92.50 31.25
N GLY A 284 -28.67 93.09 31.27
CA GLY A 284 -28.94 94.33 32.03
C GLY A 284 -28.76 94.14 33.54
N GLU A 285 -29.08 92.97 34.06
CA GLU A 285 -28.92 92.63 35.48
C GLU A 285 -27.42 92.52 35.85
N LEU A 286 -26.61 91.84 35.04
CA LEU A 286 -25.17 91.62 35.28
C LEU A 286 -24.30 92.88 35.20
N GLU A 287 -24.65 93.85 34.33
CA GLU A 287 -23.93 95.13 34.25
C GLU A 287 -24.06 95.96 35.55
N THR A 288 -25.17 95.82 36.29
CA THR A 288 -25.32 96.47 37.62
C THR A 288 -24.42 95.85 38.68
N ALA A 289 -24.40 94.52 38.81
CA ALA A 289 -23.60 93.81 39.81
C ALA A 289 -22.09 94.04 39.62
N THR A 290 -21.64 94.10 38.36
CA THR A 290 -20.23 94.36 38.01
C THR A 290 -19.76 95.75 38.46
N SER A 291 -20.67 96.72 38.55
CA SER A 291 -20.36 98.08 38.99
C SER A 291 -20.11 98.16 40.49
N GLN A 292 -20.81 97.36 41.30
CA GLN A 292 -20.68 97.34 42.76
C GLN A 292 -19.31 96.81 43.21
N LEU A 293 -18.87 95.66 42.67
CA LEU A 293 -17.66 94.97 43.10
C LEU A 293 -16.35 95.75 42.86
N LYS A 294 -16.37 96.76 41.97
CA LYS A 294 -15.21 97.66 41.76
C LYS A 294 -14.98 98.63 42.92
N SER A 295 -16.00 98.95 43.71
CA SER A 295 -15.88 99.89 44.84
C SER A 295 -15.08 99.29 45.99
N ASP A 296 -15.35 98.03 46.34
CA ASP A 296 -14.83 97.41 47.57
C ASP A 296 -13.33 97.13 47.50
N LEU A 297 -12.80 96.84 46.31
CA LEU A 297 -11.40 96.43 46.13
C LEU A 297 -10.40 97.51 46.56
N VAL A 298 -10.67 98.77 46.19
CA VAL A 298 -9.81 99.93 46.45
C VAL A 298 -9.60 100.16 47.95
N SER A 299 -10.57 99.79 48.79
CA SER A 299 -10.52 100.01 50.25
C SER A 299 -9.49 99.15 50.99
N ARG A 300 -8.93 98.10 50.36
CA ARG A 300 -8.13 97.08 51.03
C ARG A 300 -6.62 97.34 50.95
N ASP A 301 -6.14 98.03 49.92
CA ASP A 301 -4.71 98.27 49.69
C ASP A 301 -4.12 99.30 50.67
N ASP A 302 -4.89 100.34 51.04
CA ASP A 302 -4.49 101.39 52.00
C ASP A 302 -4.12 100.86 53.41
N LEU A 303 -4.57 99.65 53.77
CA LEU A 303 -4.30 99.04 55.07
C LEU A 303 -2.89 98.44 55.16
N ILE A 304 -2.36 97.93 54.04
CA ILE A 304 -1.11 97.14 54.01
C ILE A 304 0.11 98.02 54.27
N SER A 305 0.12 99.27 53.79
CA SER A 305 1.25 100.19 53.89
C SER A 305 1.65 100.59 55.32
N LYS A 306 0.82 100.32 56.34
CA LYS A 306 1.08 100.73 57.73
C LYS A 306 1.92 99.72 58.53
N LEU A 307 1.90 98.44 58.16
CA LEU A 307 2.55 97.36 58.93
C LEU A 307 4.07 97.23 58.71
N VAL A 308 4.65 97.99 57.77
CA VAL A 308 6.06 97.87 57.38
C VAL A 308 7.00 98.67 58.31
N GLU A 309 6.56 99.80 58.85
CA GLU A 309 7.46 100.72 59.56
C GLU A 309 7.79 100.28 61.01
N GLU A 310 6.88 99.56 61.68
CA GLU A 310 7.07 99.14 63.08
C GLU A 310 8.23 98.15 63.26
N ASN A 311 8.48 97.30 62.26
CA ASN A 311 9.45 96.21 62.30
C ASN A 311 10.92 96.68 62.43
N LYS A 312 11.17 97.97 62.15
CA LYS A 312 12.50 98.59 62.06
C LYS A 312 13.14 98.90 63.42
N ASN A 313 12.32 99.05 64.47
CA ASN A 313 12.78 99.56 65.77
C ASN A 313 13.33 98.49 66.71
N LEU A 314 13.00 97.21 66.50
CA LEU A 314 13.41 96.10 67.38
C LEU A 314 14.89 95.68 67.25
N GLN A 315 15.57 96.11 66.18
CA GLN A 315 16.94 95.64 65.87
C GLN A 315 18.03 96.26 66.77
N MET A 316 17.72 97.34 67.49
CA MET A 316 18.69 98.12 68.29
C MET A 316 18.97 97.58 69.70
N SER A 317 18.10 96.73 70.27
CA SER A 317 18.26 96.22 71.64
C SER A 317 19.27 95.07 71.77
N PHE A 318 19.51 94.34 70.68
CA PHE A 318 20.20 93.04 70.70
C PHE A 318 21.73 93.14 70.88
N SER A 319 22.35 94.30 70.66
CA SER A 319 23.82 94.43 70.70
C SER A 319 24.41 94.39 72.12
N LYS A 320 23.58 94.50 73.17
CA LYS A 320 24.05 94.69 74.56
C LYS A 320 24.26 93.40 75.34
N GLU A 321 23.63 92.28 74.97
CA GLU A 321 23.86 90.96 75.60
C GLU A 321 25.21 90.32 75.16
N HIS A 322 25.85 90.87 74.11
CA HIS A 322 26.95 90.17 73.44
C HIS A 322 28.28 90.17 74.24
N GLU A 323 28.48 91.12 75.17
CA GLU A 323 29.72 91.20 75.97
C GLU A 323 29.77 90.16 77.09
N GLU A 324 28.66 89.93 77.82
CA GLU A 324 28.59 88.89 78.86
C GLU A 324 28.77 87.48 78.29
N ASN A 325 28.35 87.29 77.03
CA ASN A 325 28.51 86.06 76.27
C ASN A 325 30.00 85.66 76.03
N ALA A 326 30.95 86.60 76.17
CA ALA A 326 32.37 86.33 75.95
C ALA A 326 33.02 85.51 77.07
N TYR A 327 32.59 85.67 78.32
CA TYR A 327 33.22 85.02 79.48
C TYR A 327 32.92 83.51 79.52
N LEU A 328 31.65 83.12 79.34
CA LEU A 328 31.20 81.73 79.32
C LEU A 328 31.87 80.87 78.23
N ARG A 329 32.25 81.48 77.10
CA ARG A 329 32.96 80.80 76.01
C ARG A 329 34.33 80.28 76.42
N SER A 330 34.99 80.91 77.40
CA SER A 330 36.30 80.47 77.90
C SER A 330 36.22 79.14 78.65
N GLU A 331 35.15 78.91 79.40
CA GLU A 331 34.98 77.72 80.25
C GLU A 331 34.34 76.55 79.48
N ILE A 332 33.47 76.85 78.51
CA ILE A 332 32.96 75.88 77.53
C ILE A 332 34.12 75.25 76.74
N MET A 333 35.14 76.03 76.36
CA MET A 333 36.27 75.56 75.54
C MET A 333 37.00 74.34 76.14
N SER A 334 37.29 74.37 77.45
CA SER A 334 37.99 73.29 78.14
C SER A 334 37.16 72.01 78.31
N LEU A 335 35.83 72.14 78.42
CA LEU A 335 34.92 71.00 78.44
C LEU A 335 34.73 70.41 77.02
N HIS A 336 34.75 71.26 75.99
CA HIS A 336 34.69 70.85 74.58
C HIS A 336 35.87 69.95 74.21
N GLU A 337 37.10 70.35 74.57
CA GLU A 337 38.33 69.60 74.23
C GLU A 337 38.44 68.22 74.92
N ALA A 338 37.71 68.01 76.02
CA ALA A 338 37.54 66.71 76.66
C ALA A 338 36.43 65.88 75.98
N SER A 339 35.32 66.54 75.60
CA SER A 339 34.22 65.92 74.87
C SER A 339 34.65 65.41 73.48
N GLU A 340 35.40 66.19 72.71
CA GLU A 340 35.91 65.81 71.39
C GLU A 340 36.73 64.52 71.41
N LYS A 341 37.56 64.31 72.44
CA LYS A 341 38.40 63.11 72.56
C LYS A 341 37.57 61.86 72.87
N ALA A 342 36.48 61.99 73.63
CA ALA A 342 35.51 60.91 73.83
C ALA A 342 34.67 60.67 72.57
N GLN A 343 34.25 61.74 71.89
CA GLN A 343 33.47 61.68 70.65
C GLN A 343 34.25 61.00 69.52
N ALA A 344 35.52 61.35 69.29
CA ALA A 344 36.33 60.78 68.21
C ALA A 344 36.48 59.25 68.32
N LEU A 345 36.67 58.73 69.55
CA LEU A 345 36.70 57.28 69.81
C LEU A 345 35.33 56.62 69.61
N ASN A 346 34.25 57.27 70.07
CA ASN A 346 32.90 56.75 69.90
C ASN A 346 32.46 56.75 68.42
N GLU A 347 32.85 57.77 67.65
CA GLU A 347 32.67 57.80 66.20
C GLU A 347 33.52 56.74 65.50
N GLN A 348 34.76 56.47 65.92
CA GLN A 348 35.57 55.39 65.36
C GLN A 348 34.92 54.02 65.61
N LEU A 349 34.38 53.79 66.82
CA LEU A 349 33.63 52.57 67.13
C LEU A 349 32.34 52.48 66.28
N THR A 350 31.64 53.60 66.11
CA THR A 350 30.42 53.70 65.30
C THR A 350 30.68 53.44 63.82
N ARG A 351 31.78 53.97 63.26
CA ARG A 351 32.26 53.68 61.89
C ARG A 351 32.47 52.18 61.71
N ASN A 352 33.29 51.56 62.57
CA ASN A 352 33.55 50.12 62.51
C ASN A 352 32.27 49.27 62.62
N CYS A 353 31.34 49.65 63.50
CA CYS A 353 30.04 48.97 63.63
C CYS A 353 29.16 49.16 62.38
N SER A 354 29.19 50.34 61.75
CA SER A 354 28.44 50.62 60.53
C SER A 354 29.00 49.89 59.31
N GLU A 355 30.33 49.78 59.18
CA GLU A 355 30.99 49.00 58.13
C GLU A 355 30.71 47.50 58.29
N LEU A 356 30.82 46.98 59.52
CA LEU A 356 30.52 45.57 59.82
C LEU A 356 29.03 45.25 59.55
N ASN A 357 28.12 46.14 59.92
CA ASN A 357 26.69 45.97 59.64
C ASN A 357 26.37 46.11 58.15
N SER A 358 27.07 46.99 57.41
CA SER A 358 26.95 47.12 55.95
C SER A 358 27.45 45.87 55.22
N MET A 359 28.58 45.29 55.64
CA MET A 359 29.07 44.01 55.12
C MET A 359 28.10 42.86 55.47
N LEU A 360 27.59 42.81 56.70
CA LEU A 360 26.59 41.82 57.11
C LEU A 360 25.28 41.95 56.31
N GLN A 361 24.85 43.17 56.02
CA GLN A 361 23.67 43.45 55.19
C GLN A 361 23.91 43.08 53.73
N THR A 362 25.10 43.35 53.19
CA THR A 362 25.49 42.94 51.82
C THR A 362 25.51 41.41 51.69
N VAL A 363 26.11 40.70 52.65
CA VAL A 363 26.11 39.22 52.68
C VAL A 363 24.70 38.66 52.86
N ARG A 364 23.84 39.29 53.67
CA ARG A 364 22.42 38.91 53.80
C ARG A 364 21.66 39.09 52.47
N MET A 365 21.82 40.23 51.81
CA MET A 365 21.19 40.50 50.51
C MET A 365 21.63 39.47 49.46
N GLU A 366 22.93 39.20 49.33
CA GLU A 366 23.42 38.25 48.33
C GLU A 366 23.01 36.80 48.69
N ASN A 367 22.92 36.44 49.97
CA ASN A 367 22.37 35.14 50.38
C ASN A 367 20.87 35.03 50.04
N THR A 368 20.06 36.06 50.29
CA THR A 368 18.65 36.07 49.85
C THR A 368 18.50 36.01 48.33
N ARG A 369 19.43 36.62 47.58
CA ARG A 369 19.48 36.56 46.12
C ARG A 369 19.86 35.17 45.61
N ILE A 370 20.83 34.50 46.25
CA ILE A 370 21.21 33.12 45.93
C ILE A 370 20.04 32.17 46.19
N ILE A 371 19.34 32.31 47.34
CA ILE A 371 18.15 31.52 47.66
C ILE A 371 17.04 31.75 46.61
N ALA A 372 16.75 33.01 46.28
CA ALA A 372 15.75 33.35 45.26
C ALA A 372 16.10 32.79 43.87
N ASN A 373 17.35 32.92 43.43
CA ASN A 373 17.84 32.35 42.17
C ASN A 373 17.72 30.82 42.17
N HIS A 374 18.11 30.14 43.25
CA HIS A 374 18.07 28.69 43.35
C HIS A 374 16.61 28.17 43.35
N GLN A 375 15.70 28.90 44.02
CA GLN A 375 14.27 28.58 44.03
C GLN A 375 13.60 28.87 42.67
N ALA A 376 14.03 29.89 41.93
CA ALA A 376 13.59 30.15 40.57
C ALA A 376 14.06 29.06 39.58
N ILE A 377 15.32 28.60 39.69
CA ILE A 377 15.85 27.47 38.91
C ILE A 377 15.04 26.20 39.20
N LEU A 378 14.81 25.87 40.48
CA LEU A 378 14.00 24.70 40.87
C LEU A 378 12.55 24.78 40.36
N GLN A 379 11.94 25.97 40.34
CA GLN A 379 10.61 26.15 39.75
C GLN A 379 10.60 25.96 38.22
N GLU A 380 11.65 26.38 37.52
CA GLU A 380 11.73 26.21 36.07
C GLU A 380 12.07 24.76 35.68
N GLU A 381 12.94 24.07 36.42
CA GLU A 381 13.16 22.62 36.26
C GLU A 381 11.88 21.82 36.56
N GLN A 382 11.11 22.19 37.59
CA GLN A 382 9.80 21.59 37.85
C GLN A 382 8.80 21.82 36.70
N LYS A 383 8.70 23.04 36.16
CA LYS A 383 7.86 23.31 34.97
C LYS A 383 8.30 22.47 33.78
N MET A 384 9.59 22.47 33.46
CA MET A 384 10.15 21.70 32.36
C MET A 384 9.89 20.19 32.52
N MET A 385 10.03 19.65 33.73
CA MET A 385 9.69 18.26 34.05
C MET A 385 8.19 17.96 33.89
N THR A 386 7.31 18.86 34.34
CA THR A 386 5.86 18.68 34.12
C THR A 386 5.47 18.79 32.64
N LYS A 387 6.16 19.65 31.87
CA LYS A 387 5.93 19.84 30.43
C LYS A 387 6.40 18.63 29.63
N THR A 388 7.60 18.11 29.87
CA THR A 388 8.06 16.89 29.20
C THR A 388 7.23 15.67 29.57
N PHE A 389 6.75 15.57 30.81
CA PHE A 389 5.81 14.52 31.20
C PHE A 389 4.43 14.65 30.51
N GLN A 390 3.92 15.87 30.33
CA GLN A 390 2.72 16.13 29.54
C GLN A 390 2.91 15.77 28.06
N GLU A 391 4.04 16.15 27.47
CA GLU A 391 4.42 15.82 26.08
C GLU A 391 4.56 14.30 25.87
N GLN A 392 5.17 13.59 26.83
CA GLN A 392 5.26 12.13 26.81
C GLN A 392 3.89 11.45 26.92
N ASN A 393 2.99 11.94 27.79
CA ASN A 393 1.63 11.39 27.87
C ASN A 393 0.82 11.66 26.59
N LEU A 394 0.94 12.85 25.98
CA LEU A 394 0.28 13.15 24.70
C LEU A 394 0.80 12.27 23.55
N LEU A 395 2.10 11.96 23.52
CA LEU A 395 2.69 11.00 22.58
C LEU A 395 2.19 9.57 22.85
N LEU A 396 2.04 9.17 24.13
CA LEU A 396 1.51 7.87 24.51
C LEU A 396 0.04 7.72 24.11
N ASP A 397 -0.79 8.73 24.36
CA ASP A 397 -2.20 8.76 23.97
C ASP A 397 -2.38 8.77 22.44
N ALA A 398 -1.51 9.49 21.71
CA ALA A 398 -1.49 9.44 20.25
C ALA A 398 -1.09 8.05 19.72
N ALA A 399 -0.11 7.38 20.32
CA ALA A 399 0.27 6.01 19.98
C ALA A 399 -0.87 5.02 20.29
N HIS A 400 -1.51 5.13 21.47
CA HIS A 400 -2.69 4.33 21.81
C HIS A 400 -3.85 4.57 20.84
N ALA A 401 -4.07 5.81 20.38
CA ALA A 401 -5.09 6.13 19.40
C ALA A 401 -4.79 5.51 18.02
N SER A 402 -3.54 5.54 17.55
CA SER A 402 -3.12 4.86 16.31
C SER A 402 -3.35 3.36 16.40
N ILE A 403 -2.82 2.72 17.44
CA ILE A 403 -2.97 1.27 17.68
C ILE A 403 -4.45 0.87 17.79
N THR A 404 -5.29 1.70 18.41
CA THR A 404 -6.75 1.44 18.51
C THR A 404 -7.44 1.59 17.15
N SER A 405 -7.03 2.57 16.33
CA SER A 405 -7.53 2.74 14.96
C SER A 405 -7.12 1.57 14.06
N GLU A 406 -5.85 1.15 14.11
CA GLU A 406 -5.31 0.01 13.37
C GLU A 406 -5.98 -1.32 13.79
N LEU A 407 -6.21 -1.51 15.10
CA LEU A 407 -6.97 -2.66 15.61
C LEU A 407 -8.42 -2.65 15.07
N GLN A 408 -9.05 -1.47 14.98
CA GLN A 408 -10.40 -1.34 14.44
C GLN A 408 -10.45 -1.56 12.92
N THR A 409 -9.44 -1.11 12.15
CA THR A 409 -9.38 -1.41 10.70
C THR A 409 -9.16 -2.90 10.44
N VAL A 410 -8.23 -3.54 11.16
CA VAL A 410 -8.00 -5.00 11.06
C VAL A 410 -9.25 -5.80 11.49
N GLN A 411 -9.98 -5.35 12.51
CA GLN A 411 -11.24 -5.98 12.92
C GLN A 411 -12.34 -5.79 11.85
N ASN A 412 -12.42 -4.61 11.21
CA ASN A 412 -13.35 -4.36 10.11
C ASN A 412 -13.02 -5.25 8.89
N GLU A 413 -11.75 -5.29 8.47
CA GLU A 413 -11.25 -6.13 7.38
C GLU A 413 -11.53 -7.62 7.65
N LYS A 414 -11.29 -8.10 8.87
CA LYS A 414 -11.66 -9.44 9.30
C LYS A 414 -13.16 -9.73 9.14
N THR A 415 -14.05 -8.79 9.48
CA THR A 415 -15.50 -8.99 9.24
C THR A 415 -15.86 -9.00 7.75
N GLN A 416 -15.20 -8.20 6.92
CA GLN A 416 -15.41 -8.23 5.46
C GLN A 416 -14.91 -9.55 4.85
N LEU A 417 -13.73 -10.04 5.26
CA LEU A 417 -13.19 -11.33 4.84
C LEU A 417 -14.08 -12.50 5.29
N GLN A 418 -14.68 -12.44 6.48
CA GLN A 418 -15.66 -13.44 6.92
C GLN A 418 -16.90 -13.44 6.01
N VAL A 419 -17.48 -12.26 5.70
CA VAL A 419 -18.63 -12.15 4.78
C VAL A 419 -18.28 -12.65 3.38
N HIS A 420 -17.07 -12.38 2.88
CA HIS A 420 -16.59 -12.93 1.61
C HIS A 420 -16.41 -14.45 1.66
N LEU A 421 -15.90 -15.02 2.75
CA LEU A 421 -15.78 -16.46 2.94
C LEU A 421 -17.16 -17.15 2.98
N ASP A 422 -18.10 -16.60 3.75
CA ASP A 422 -19.47 -17.11 3.86
C ASP A 422 -20.21 -17.05 2.51
N HIS A 423 -19.99 -15.98 1.73
CA HIS A 423 -20.49 -15.87 0.36
C HIS A 423 -19.87 -16.91 -0.58
N LEU A 424 -18.56 -17.14 -0.51
CA LEU A 424 -17.85 -18.13 -1.34
C LEU A 424 -18.31 -19.57 -1.01
N ILE A 425 -18.58 -19.86 0.27
CA ILE A 425 -19.18 -21.12 0.73
C ILE A 425 -20.58 -21.28 0.15
N LEU A 426 -21.40 -20.22 0.15
CA LEU A 426 -22.74 -20.24 -0.45
C LEU A 426 -22.69 -20.50 -1.97
N GLU A 427 -21.78 -19.84 -2.70
CA GLU A 427 -21.59 -20.07 -4.13
C GLU A 427 -21.08 -21.48 -4.44
N HIS A 428 -20.10 -21.97 -3.67
CA HIS A 428 -19.62 -23.35 -3.79
C HIS A 428 -20.76 -24.35 -3.59
N ASN A 429 -21.57 -24.19 -2.55
CA ASN A 429 -22.72 -25.06 -2.28
C ASN A 429 -23.76 -25.00 -3.41
N GLN A 430 -24.02 -23.82 -4.00
CA GLN A 430 -24.90 -23.71 -5.18
C GLN A 430 -24.32 -24.40 -6.41
N CYS A 431 -23.02 -24.30 -6.65
CA CYS A 431 -22.35 -24.98 -7.77
C CYS A 431 -22.37 -26.50 -7.59
N THR A 432 -22.10 -27.00 -6.38
CA THR A 432 -22.20 -28.41 -6.03
C THR A 432 -23.63 -28.94 -6.19
N GLN A 433 -24.64 -28.18 -5.76
CA GLN A 433 -26.06 -28.54 -5.98
C GLN A 433 -26.41 -28.60 -7.48
N LYS A 434 -26.00 -27.59 -8.27
CA LYS A 434 -26.21 -27.56 -9.72
C LYS A 434 -25.53 -28.75 -10.42
N ALA A 435 -24.33 -29.15 -9.96
CA ALA A 435 -23.63 -30.33 -10.48
C ALA A 435 -24.39 -31.62 -10.16
N GLN A 436 -24.82 -31.83 -8.90
CA GLN A 436 -25.63 -32.99 -8.51
C GLN A 436 -26.97 -33.05 -9.25
N ASP A 437 -27.63 -31.93 -9.51
CA ASP A 437 -28.90 -31.90 -10.23
C ASP A 437 -28.71 -32.06 -11.75
N ALA A 438 -27.55 -31.71 -12.30
CA ALA A 438 -27.16 -32.10 -13.65
C ALA A 438 -26.85 -33.61 -13.74
N GLU A 439 -26.14 -34.17 -12.76
CA GLU A 439 -25.83 -35.61 -12.66
C GLU A 439 -27.09 -36.46 -12.55
N LYS A 440 -28.08 -36.06 -11.73
CA LYS A 440 -29.39 -36.72 -11.67
C LYS A 440 -30.12 -36.66 -13.01
N ARG A 441 -30.03 -35.55 -13.75
CA ARG A 441 -30.65 -35.41 -15.09
C ARG A 441 -29.97 -36.30 -16.13
N THR A 442 -28.64 -36.37 -16.13
CA THR A 442 -27.90 -37.25 -17.06
C THR A 442 -28.08 -38.73 -16.70
N ALA A 443 -28.22 -39.08 -15.43
CA ALA A 443 -28.60 -40.43 -15.00
C ALA A 443 -30.00 -40.82 -15.52
N VAL A 444 -31.03 -39.98 -15.31
CA VAL A 444 -32.38 -40.25 -15.83
C VAL A 444 -32.42 -40.28 -17.36
N GLN A 445 -31.65 -39.42 -18.05
CA GLN A 445 -31.51 -39.48 -19.51
C GLN A 445 -30.82 -40.77 -19.97
N LYS A 446 -29.80 -41.24 -19.23
CA LYS A 446 -29.14 -42.52 -19.51
C LYS A 446 -30.09 -43.70 -19.33
N GLU A 447 -30.84 -43.76 -18.23
CA GLU A 447 -31.86 -44.80 -17.98
C GLU A 447 -32.93 -44.83 -19.08
N LEU A 448 -33.38 -43.64 -19.54
CA LEU A 448 -34.33 -43.52 -20.65
C LEU A 448 -33.74 -44.01 -21.98
N LEU A 449 -32.47 -43.68 -22.27
CA LEU A 449 -31.78 -44.16 -23.48
C LEU A 449 -31.53 -45.67 -23.43
N GLU A 450 -31.11 -46.21 -22.28
CA GLU A 450 -30.91 -47.65 -22.09
C GLU A 450 -32.26 -48.41 -22.23
N SER A 451 -33.34 -47.89 -21.65
CA SER A 451 -34.70 -48.43 -21.83
C SER A 451 -35.16 -48.38 -23.29
N THR A 452 -34.83 -47.31 -24.01
CA THR A 452 -35.14 -47.16 -25.44
C THR A 452 -34.32 -48.13 -26.30
N ILE A 453 -33.05 -48.36 -25.96
CA ILE A 453 -32.16 -49.31 -26.64
C ILE A 453 -32.64 -50.76 -26.40
N VAL A 454 -33.10 -51.10 -25.20
CA VAL A 454 -33.72 -52.41 -24.93
C VAL A 454 -34.97 -52.59 -25.80
N ARG A 455 -35.92 -51.64 -25.75
CA ARG A 455 -37.15 -51.72 -26.55
C ARG A 455 -36.87 -51.83 -28.06
N LEU A 456 -35.90 -51.07 -28.59
CA LEU A 456 -35.51 -51.14 -30.01
C LEU A 456 -34.83 -52.47 -30.38
N ARG A 457 -34.16 -53.15 -29.44
CA ARG A 457 -33.64 -54.51 -29.64
C ARG A 457 -34.77 -55.53 -29.65
N ASP A 458 -35.72 -55.42 -28.73
CA ASP A 458 -36.90 -56.29 -28.65
C ASP A 458 -37.76 -56.16 -29.92
N GLU A 459 -37.99 -54.93 -30.39
CA GLU A 459 -38.69 -54.62 -31.66
C GLU A 459 -37.94 -55.20 -32.88
N LEU A 460 -36.60 -55.08 -32.92
CA LEU A 460 -35.78 -55.63 -33.99
C LEU A 460 -35.76 -57.17 -33.99
N GLU A 461 -35.67 -57.79 -32.81
CA GLU A 461 -35.67 -59.24 -32.66
C GLU A 461 -37.05 -59.83 -33.01
N ALA A 462 -38.15 -59.18 -32.61
CA ALA A 462 -39.49 -59.55 -33.05
C ALA A 462 -39.63 -59.46 -34.58
N SER A 463 -39.14 -58.39 -35.21
CA SER A 463 -39.14 -58.24 -36.67
C SER A 463 -38.26 -59.27 -37.38
N MET A 464 -37.13 -59.67 -36.77
CA MET A 464 -36.31 -60.78 -37.26
C MET A 464 -37.02 -62.13 -37.17
N GLN A 465 -37.74 -62.40 -36.08
CA GLN A 465 -38.54 -63.62 -35.91
C GLN A 465 -39.72 -63.68 -36.89
N GLU A 466 -40.40 -62.54 -37.13
CA GLU A 466 -41.43 -62.41 -38.18
C GLU A 466 -40.84 -62.67 -39.58
N LYS A 467 -39.72 -62.01 -39.92
CA LYS A 467 -39.00 -62.21 -41.19
C LYS A 467 -38.62 -63.68 -41.41
N ASN A 468 -38.12 -64.36 -40.37
CA ASN A 468 -37.77 -65.79 -40.45
C ASN A 468 -39.03 -66.65 -40.67
N SER A 469 -40.13 -66.34 -39.98
CA SER A 469 -41.42 -67.03 -40.15
C SER A 469 -41.98 -66.87 -41.58
N LEU A 470 -41.89 -65.67 -42.14
CA LEU A 470 -42.27 -65.37 -43.53
C LEU A 470 -41.33 -66.04 -44.55
N LEU A 471 -40.05 -66.22 -44.21
CA LEU A 471 -39.09 -66.94 -45.05
C LEU A 471 -39.41 -68.45 -45.06
N GLU A 472 -39.70 -69.04 -43.90
CA GLU A 472 -40.21 -70.42 -43.83
C GLU A 472 -41.52 -70.59 -44.61
N GLU A 473 -42.48 -69.65 -44.50
CA GLU A 473 -43.71 -69.72 -45.29
C GLU A 473 -43.43 -69.62 -46.79
N LYS A 474 -42.52 -68.72 -47.22
CA LYS A 474 -42.06 -68.64 -48.61
C LYS A 474 -41.45 -69.95 -49.10
N GLU A 475 -40.62 -70.62 -48.30
CA GLU A 475 -40.04 -71.92 -48.66
C GLU A 475 -41.08 -73.05 -48.73
N ARG A 476 -42.06 -73.05 -47.82
CA ARG A 476 -43.21 -73.97 -47.85
C ARG A 476 -44.09 -73.72 -49.09
N LEU A 477 -44.29 -72.45 -49.48
CA LEU A 477 -45.03 -72.07 -50.70
C LEU A 477 -44.24 -72.43 -51.97
N GLN A 478 -42.95 -72.14 -52.04
CA GLN A 478 -42.09 -72.55 -53.16
C GLN A 478 -42.08 -74.07 -53.30
N SER A 479 -42.05 -74.82 -52.20
CA SER A 479 -42.14 -76.29 -52.22
C SER A 479 -43.48 -76.79 -52.77
N LYS A 480 -44.59 -76.08 -52.51
CA LYS A 480 -45.91 -76.36 -53.12
C LYS A 480 -45.92 -76.03 -54.62
N VAL A 481 -45.35 -74.89 -55.03
CA VAL A 481 -45.22 -74.50 -56.44
C VAL A 481 -44.39 -75.53 -57.21
N ASN A 482 -43.21 -75.89 -56.71
CA ASN A 482 -42.32 -76.91 -57.29
C ASN A 482 -42.95 -78.31 -57.35
N LYS A 483 -44.04 -78.57 -56.59
CA LYS A 483 -44.84 -79.80 -56.68
C LYS A 483 -45.93 -79.66 -57.75
N ALA A 484 -46.67 -78.56 -57.75
CA ALA A 484 -47.69 -78.27 -58.77
C ALA A 484 -47.08 -78.17 -60.18
N GLU A 485 -45.89 -77.60 -60.34
CA GLU A 485 -45.15 -77.56 -61.62
C GLU A 485 -44.83 -78.96 -62.14
N LYS A 486 -44.50 -79.92 -61.26
CA LYS A 486 -44.25 -81.32 -61.64
C LYS A 486 -45.55 -82.04 -62.01
N GLU A 487 -46.64 -81.75 -61.31
CA GLU A 487 -47.97 -82.29 -61.59
C GLU A 487 -48.47 -81.78 -62.95
N VAL A 488 -48.36 -80.48 -63.22
CA VAL A 488 -48.67 -79.86 -64.53
C VAL A 488 -47.73 -80.35 -65.65
N ALA A 489 -46.44 -80.55 -65.37
CA ALA A 489 -45.52 -81.13 -66.36
C ALA A 489 -45.87 -82.58 -66.72
N GLN A 490 -46.31 -83.38 -65.74
CA GLN A 490 -46.79 -84.73 -65.97
C GLN A 490 -48.12 -84.73 -66.76
N GLU A 491 -49.08 -83.90 -66.38
CA GLU A 491 -50.34 -83.75 -67.15
C GLU A 491 -50.06 -83.31 -68.59
N LYS A 492 -49.14 -82.36 -68.81
CA LYS A 492 -48.72 -81.94 -70.15
C LYS A 492 -48.10 -83.10 -70.94
N SER A 493 -47.25 -83.93 -70.33
CA SER A 493 -46.69 -85.12 -70.97
C SER A 493 -47.79 -86.12 -71.37
N ASN A 494 -48.76 -86.35 -70.49
CA ASN A 494 -49.87 -87.27 -70.75
C ASN A 494 -50.78 -86.74 -71.89
N LEU A 495 -51.02 -85.42 -71.94
CA LEU A 495 -51.79 -84.77 -72.99
C LEU A 495 -51.05 -84.76 -74.34
N GLU A 496 -49.72 -84.65 -74.33
CA GLU A 496 -48.89 -84.77 -75.54
C GLU A 496 -48.89 -86.20 -76.10
N GLU A 497 -48.91 -87.22 -75.24
CA GLU A 497 -49.05 -88.62 -75.63
C GLU A 497 -50.45 -88.92 -76.22
N GLU A 498 -51.53 -88.49 -75.56
CA GLU A 498 -52.89 -88.62 -76.11
C GLU A 498 -53.05 -87.82 -77.43
N LEU A 499 -52.43 -86.65 -77.57
CA LEU A 499 -52.47 -85.88 -78.82
C LEU A 499 -51.70 -86.60 -79.95
N ALA A 500 -50.57 -87.23 -79.64
CA ALA A 500 -49.83 -88.06 -80.61
C ALA A 500 -50.64 -89.28 -81.05
N LYS A 501 -51.31 -89.96 -80.09
CA LYS A 501 -52.21 -91.11 -80.33
C LYS A 501 -53.41 -90.73 -81.21
N ASN A 502 -54.13 -89.66 -80.86
CA ASN A 502 -55.23 -89.13 -81.69
C ASN A 502 -54.77 -88.76 -83.11
N LYS A 503 -53.51 -88.30 -83.28
CA LYS A 503 -52.93 -88.00 -84.60
C LYS A 503 -52.65 -89.26 -85.44
N VAL A 504 -52.30 -90.39 -84.79
CA VAL A 504 -52.21 -91.71 -85.46
C VAL A 504 -53.60 -92.20 -85.86
N ASP A 505 -54.58 -92.08 -84.98
CA ASP A 505 -55.97 -92.50 -85.26
C ASP A 505 -56.60 -91.68 -86.40
N ILE A 506 -56.36 -90.37 -86.46
CA ILE A 506 -56.76 -89.51 -87.58
C ILE A 506 -56.10 -89.96 -88.89
N ASN A 507 -54.81 -90.32 -88.89
CA ASN A 507 -54.13 -90.83 -90.09
C ASN A 507 -54.73 -92.17 -90.55
N ALA A 508 -55.04 -93.07 -89.62
CA ALA A 508 -55.69 -94.34 -89.92
C ALA A 508 -57.11 -94.16 -90.49
N LEU A 509 -57.91 -93.26 -89.90
CA LEU A 509 -59.22 -92.88 -90.41
C LEU A 509 -59.14 -92.24 -91.81
N THR A 510 -58.14 -91.40 -92.06
CA THR A 510 -57.90 -90.77 -93.37
C THR A 510 -57.61 -91.82 -94.45
N HIS A 511 -56.76 -92.81 -94.15
CA HIS A 511 -56.46 -93.89 -95.10
C HIS A 511 -57.66 -94.81 -95.35
N ASN A 512 -58.47 -95.10 -94.32
CA ASN A 512 -59.75 -95.80 -94.47
C ASN A 512 -60.74 -95.02 -95.36
N LEU A 513 -60.76 -93.69 -95.27
CA LEU A 513 -61.63 -92.82 -96.07
C LEU A 513 -61.24 -92.89 -97.55
N GLN A 514 -59.95 -92.75 -97.88
CA GLN A 514 -59.45 -92.97 -99.26
C GLN A 514 -59.82 -94.36 -99.80
N THR A 515 -59.67 -95.40 -98.97
CA THR A 515 -60.03 -96.79 -99.33
C THR A 515 -61.54 -96.97 -99.60
N LEU A 516 -62.40 -96.09 -99.07
CA LEU A 516 -63.84 -96.05 -99.38
C LEU A 516 -64.14 -95.20 -100.63
N GLU A 517 -63.42 -94.10 -100.86
CA GLU A 517 -63.52 -93.30 -102.09
C GLU A 517 -63.15 -94.13 -103.34
N GLU A 518 -62.09 -94.93 -103.26
CA GLU A 518 -61.67 -95.85 -104.34
C GLU A 518 -62.74 -96.92 -104.64
N LYS A 519 -63.42 -97.44 -103.60
CA LYS A 519 -64.52 -98.40 -103.76
C LYS A 519 -65.78 -97.76 -104.33
N ASN A 520 -66.13 -96.55 -103.91
CA ASN A 520 -67.24 -95.79 -104.48
C ASN A 520 -67.01 -95.49 -105.97
N LYS A 521 -65.76 -95.21 -106.37
CA LYS A 521 -65.39 -95.05 -107.78
C LYS A 521 -65.61 -96.33 -108.58
N GLN A 522 -65.18 -97.48 -108.07
CA GLN A 522 -65.41 -98.78 -108.72
C GLN A 522 -66.90 -99.13 -108.86
N LEU A 523 -67.74 -98.75 -107.88
CA LEU A 523 -69.19 -98.90 -107.97
C LEU A 523 -69.83 -97.96 -108.99
N ALA A 524 -69.32 -96.73 -109.14
CA ALA A 524 -69.79 -95.80 -110.17
C ALA A 524 -69.46 -96.29 -111.60
N ASP A 525 -68.26 -96.85 -111.81
CA ASP A 525 -67.87 -97.45 -113.10
C ASP A 525 -68.72 -98.70 -113.43
N GLN A 526 -69.18 -99.44 -112.41
CA GLN A 526 -70.14 -100.55 -112.57
C GLN A 526 -71.56 -100.06 -112.89
N MET A 527 -72.03 -98.97 -112.28
CA MET A 527 -73.31 -98.34 -112.64
C MET A 527 -73.32 -97.88 -114.09
N ALA A 528 -72.28 -97.16 -114.53
CA ALA A 528 -72.14 -96.68 -115.90
C ALA A 528 -72.08 -97.82 -116.95
N SER A 529 -71.67 -99.03 -116.53
CA SER A 529 -71.69 -100.23 -117.37
C SER A 529 -73.08 -100.86 -117.49
N LEU A 530 -73.92 -100.75 -116.46
CA LEU A 530 -75.29 -101.30 -116.44
C LEU A 530 -76.32 -100.36 -117.10
N GLU A 531 -76.10 -99.05 -117.05
CA GLU A 531 -76.96 -98.06 -117.74
C GLU A 531 -76.92 -98.18 -119.28
N LEU A 532 -75.97 -98.92 -119.85
CA LEU A 532 -75.86 -99.12 -121.31
C LEU A 532 -76.79 -100.23 -121.85
N GLU A 533 -77.37 -101.08 -120.99
CA GLU A 533 -78.08 -102.30 -121.41
C GLU A 533 -79.58 -102.35 -121.02
N GLN A 534 -80.15 -101.25 -120.49
CA GLN A 534 -81.58 -101.19 -120.11
C GLN A 534 -82.32 -99.92 -120.60
N ALA A 535 -83.36 -100.14 -121.43
CA ALA A 535 -84.33 -99.17 -121.97
C ALA A 535 -83.77 -98.10 -122.94
N THR A 536 -84.23 -97.93 -124.19
CA THR A 536 -85.33 -98.59 -124.93
C THR A 536 -86.72 -98.52 -124.30
N SER A 537 -87.17 -97.31 -123.92
CA SER A 537 -88.59 -96.97 -123.83
C SER A 537 -88.83 -95.48 -124.17
N ASP A 538 -89.97 -95.16 -124.79
CA ASP A 538 -90.16 -93.93 -125.57
C ASP A 538 -90.77 -92.72 -124.81
N TYR A 539 -90.84 -91.58 -125.52
CA TYR A 539 -91.72 -90.42 -125.31
C TYR A 539 -91.44 -89.42 -124.16
N HIS A 540 -90.44 -88.55 -124.38
CA HIS A 540 -90.58 -87.12 -124.00
C HIS A 540 -90.02 -86.15 -125.08
N TRP A 541 -90.10 -86.54 -126.35
CA TRP A 541 -89.51 -85.84 -127.50
C TRP A 541 -90.25 -84.54 -127.94
N LEU A 542 -91.50 -84.33 -127.52
CA LEU A 542 -92.45 -83.43 -128.22
C LEU A 542 -92.85 -82.15 -127.46
N ALA A 543 -92.12 -81.74 -126.41
CA ALA A 543 -92.50 -80.60 -125.55
C ALA A 543 -91.42 -79.53 -125.30
N ARG A 544 -90.21 -79.65 -125.87
CA ARG A 544 -89.09 -78.70 -125.63
C ARG A 544 -88.47 -78.09 -126.90
N GLN A 545 -89.02 -78.39 -128.08
CA GLN A 545 -88.53 -77.94 -129.39
C GLN A 545 -88.92 -76.48 -129.73
N GLN A 546 -89.13 -75.60 -128.74
CA GLN A 546 -89.80 -74.30 -129.00
C GLN A 546 -89.30 -73.08 -128.20
N VAL A 547 -88.24 -73.20 -127.39
CA VAL A 547 -87.69 -72.06 -126.60
C VAL A 547 -86.19 -71.84 -126.84
N GLU A 548 -85.39 -72.92 -126.86
CA GLU A 548 -83.93 -72.81 -126.76
C GLU A 548 -83.19 -72.74 -128.12
N ASN A 549 -83.93 -72.63 -129.23
CA ASN A 549 -83.39 -72.48 -130.61
C ASN A 549 -83.39 -71.01 -131.09
N VAL A 550 -83.69 -70.05 -130.21
CA VAL A 550 -83.91 -68.63 -130.56
C VAL A 550 -82.79 -67.70 -130.06
N LEU A 551 -82.01 -68.10 -129.05
CA LEU A 551 -81.00 -67.26 -128.39
C LEU A 551 -79.54 -67.59 -128.78
N GLY A 552 -79.32 -68.59 -129.63
CA GLY A 552 -77.97 -69.14 -129.89
C GLY A 552 -77.21 -68.59 -131.11
N LYS A 553 -77.77 -67.64 -131.90
CA LYS A 553 -77.15 -67.18 -133.16
C LYS A 553 -77.42 -65.71 -133.51
N ILE A 554 -76.35 -65.02 -133.95
CA ILE A 554 -76.32 -63.73 -134.70
C ILE A 554 -76.36 -62.44 -133.84
N THR A 555 -75.55 -62.42 -132.79
CA THR A 555 -74.61 -61.30 -132.54
C THR A 555 -73.19 -61.84 -132.79
N GLU A 556 -72.34 -61.30 -133.67
CA GLU A 556 -72.48 -60.17 -134.59
C GLU A 556 -71.80 -60.45 -135.95
N SER A 557 -72.03 -59.58 -136.95
CA SER A 557 -71.37 -59.53 -138.27
C SER A 557 -71.81 -60.63 -139.29
N LYS A 558 -72.32 -60.26 -140.48
CA LYS A 558 -71.58 -59.93 -141.73
C LYS A 558 -71.23 -61.22 -142.52
N ASN A 559 -72.00 -61.68 -143.51
CA ASN A 559 -72.41 -61.04 -144.78
C ASN A 559 -73.82 -61.55 -145.20
N LYS A 560 -74.74 -60.80 -145.83
CA LYS A 560 -74.75 -59.99 -147.07
C LYS A 560 -74.94 -60.84 -148.35
N LEU A 561 -76.09 -60.60 -149.03
CA LEU A 561 -76.66 -61.28 -150.22
C LEU A 561 -77.19 -62.70 -149.93
N ALA A 562 -78.48 -63.05 -150.05
CA ALA A 562 -79.54 -62.81 -151.07
C ALA A 562 -79.53 -63.84 -152.21
N TYR A 563 -80.70 -64.04 -152.85
CA TYR A 563 -81.06 -65.17 -153.73
C TYR A 563 -81.18 -66.53 -152.97
N GLU A 564 -82.12 -67.45 -153.27
CA GLU A 564 -83.13 -67.52 -154.34
C GLU A 564 -84.53 -67.96 -153.80
N LYS A 565 -85.59 -67.26 -154.25
CA LYS A 565 -86.72 -67.84 -155.03
C LYS A 565 -87.56 -69.00 -154.45
N GLY A 566 -88.77 -68.61 -154.03
CA GLY A 566 -90.00 -69.24 -154.52
C GLY A 566 -90.42 -70.54 -153.84
N LYS A 567 -91.59 -71.11 -154.15
CA LYS A 567 -92.58 -70.88 -155.23
C LYS A 567 -93.94 -71.26 -154.59
N LEU A 568 -95.07 -70.59 -154.79
CA LEU A 568 -95.89 -70.40 -156.00
C LEU A 568 -96.82 -69.17 -155.75
N GLN A 569 -97.12 -68.27 -156.68
CA GLN A 569 -97.97 -68.44 -157.89
C GLN A 569 -99.44 -68.79 -157.57
N VAL A 570 -100.47 -68.20 -158.22
CA VAL A 570 -100.55 -67.06 -159.18
C VAL A 570 -102.03 -66.66 -159.37
N LYS A 571 -102.37 -65.48 -159.95
CA LYS A 571 -103.04 -65.33 -161.28
C LYS A 571 -103.58 -63.91 -161.55
N SER A 572 -103.66 -63.60 -162.86
CA SER A 572 -104.31 -62.45 -163.51
C SER A 572 -103.54 -61.11 -163.41
N ILE A 573 -102.63 -60.71 -164.32
CA ILE A 573 -102.54 -60.70 -165.81
C ILE A 573 -102.96 -59.35 -166.39
N LEU A 574 -101.98 -58.68 -167.02
CA LEU A 574 -102.10 -57.56 -167.98
C LEU A 574 -102.71 -56.24 -167.42
N GLU A 575 -102.41 -55.07 -167.99
CA GLU A 575 -101.70 -54.80 -169.26
C GLU A 575 -100.27 -54.26 -169.13
N LYS A 576 -99.62 -54.30 -170.29
CA LYS A 576 -98.21 -54.07 -170.64
C LYS A 576 -97.61 -52.79 -170.01
N ASN A 577 -96.32 -52.75 -169.67
CA ASN A 577 -95.17 -52.83 -170.59
C ASN A 577 -95.30 -51.79 -171.73
N GLU A 578 -94.26 -51.16 -172.25
CA GLU A 578 -92.81 -51.09 -171.96
C GLU A 578 -92.27 -50.19 -173.09
N GLU A 579 -91.18 -49.47 -172.84
CA GLU A 579 -90.37 -48.83 -173.89
C GLU A 579 -91.09 -48.32 -175.15
N GLU A 580 -91.62 -47.10 -175.11
CA GLU A 580 -91.25 -46.17 -176.19
C GLU A 580 -91.30 -44.69 -175.76
N LEU A 581 -90.46 -43.92 -176.45
CA LEU A 581 -90.45 -42.46 -176.59
C LEU A 581 -90.92 -41.61 -175.39
N SER A 582 -89.91 -41.16 -174.66
CA SER A 582 -89.43 -39.76 -174.79
C SER A 582 -89.97 -38.95 -176.01
N ARG A 583 -91.27 -38.56 -176.00
CA ARG A 583 -91.92 -37.29 -176.45
C ARG A 583 -93.35 -37.44 -177.07
N ALA A 584 -94.23 -36.51 -176.68
CA ALA A 584 -95.27 -35.81 -177.50
C ALA A 584 -96.58 -36.52 -177.97
N VAL A 585 -97.67 -35.83 -178.42
CA VAL A 585 -98.39 -34.62 -177.90
C VAL A 585 -99.75 -34.36 -178.64
N LYS A 586 -100.74 -33.73 -177.95
CA LYS A 586 -101.97 -32.99 -178.43
C LYS A 586 -103.19 -33.73 -179.05
N GLY A 587 -104.38 -33.24 -178.67
CA GLY A 587 -105.71 -33.39 -179.31
C GLY A 587 -106.67 -32.26 -178.85
N ARG A 588 -107.81 -32.00 -179.52
CA ARG A 588 -108.73 -30.86 -179.18
C ARG A 588 -110.11 -30.87 -179.90
N ASP A 589 -111.05 -30.09 -179.35
CA ASP A 589 -112.29 -29.47 -179.90
C ASP A 589 -113.34 -30.27 -180.70
N ALA A 590 -114.63 -30.20 -180.27
CA ALA A 590 -115.71 -29.42 -180.92
C ALA A 590 -117.15 -29.79 -180.45
N ALA A 591 -117.87 -28.91 -179.72
CA ALA A 591 -119.30 -29.08 -179.38
C ALA A 591 -120.03 -27.80 -178.88
N LEU A 592 -119.74 -26.61 -179.44
CA LEU A 592 -119.98 -25.32 -178.76
C LEU A 592 -121.06 -24.43 -179.43
N LYS A 593 -122.36 -24.82 -179.43
CA LYS A 593 -123.43 -23.99 -180.07
C LYS A 593 -124.82 -23.89 -179.40
N GLU A 594 -125.17 -24.63 -178.36
CA GLU A 594 -126.51 -24.51 -177.74
C GLU A 594 -126.67 -23.26 -176.84
N SER A 595 -125.56 -22.64 -176.44
CA SER A 595 -125.48 -21.62 -175.39
C SER A 595 -126.24 -20.30 -175.65
N GLN A 596 -126.61 -19.96 -176.89
CA GLN A 596 -127.05 -18.59 -177.23
C GLN A 596 -128.49 -18.22 -176.84
N LYS A 597 -129.35 -19.17 -176.42
CA LYS A 597 -130.76 -18.87 -176.10
C LYS A 597 -131.04 -18.58 -174.61
N LEU A 598 -130.18 -19.05 -173.69
CA LEU A 598 -130.37 -18.95 -172.23
C LEU A 598 -129.95 -17.61 -171.60
N LYS A 599 -129.36 -16.68 -172.37
CA LYS A 599 -128.77 -15.45 -171.79
C LYS A 599 -129.79 -14.42 -171.31
N GLY A 600 -130.99 -14.38 -171.90
CA GLY A 600 -131.96 -13.30 -171.66
C GLY A 600 -132.57 -13.27 -170.26
N ASP A 601 -132.80 -14.44 -169.65
CA ASP A 601 -133.58 -14.54 -168.40
C ASP A 601 -132.75 -14.39 -167.11
N LEU A 602 -131.41 -14.41 -167.22
CA LEU A 602 -130.49 -14.38 -166.07
C LEU A 602 -130.28 -12.96 -165.51
N GLU A 603 -130.19 -11.95 -166.38
CA GLU A 603 -129.74 -10.60 -166.02
C GLU A 603 -130.74 -9.87 -165.07
N ALA A 604 -132.02 -10.28 -165.05
CA ALA A 604 -133.05 -9.67 -164.20
C ALA A 604 -133.02 -10.10 -162.71
N LEU A 605 -132.24 -11.14 -162.35
CA LEU A 605 -132.25 -11.72 -161.00
C LEU A 605 -131.09 -11.18 -160.11
N GLU A 606 -129.95 -10.84 -160.72
CA GLU A 606 -128.73 -10.40 -160.04
C GLU A 606 -128.91 -9.05 -159.30
N ASP A 607 -129.66 -8.13 -159.90
CA ASP A 607 -129.87 -6.75 -159.44
C ASP A 607 -130.60 -6.63 -158.08
N ARG A 608 -131.25 -7.71 -157.61
CA ARG A 608 -131.99 -7.72 -156.33
C ARG A 608 -131.13 -8.07 -155.12
N GLU A 609 -130.12 -8.92 -155.25
CA GLU A 609 -129.29 -9.32 -154.11
C GLU A 609 -128.19 -8.29 -153.80
N ASN A 610 -127.64 -7.63 -154.82
CA ASN A 610 -126.61 -6.60 -154.66
C ASN A 610 -127.01 -5.47 -153.69
N LYS A 611 -128.30 -5.13 -153.61
CA LYS A 611 -128.83 -4.12 -152.66
C LYS A 611 -128.92 -4.56 -151.21
N LYS A 612 -128.88 -5.86 -150.89
CA LYS A 612 -128.87 -6.36 -149.50
C LYS A 612 -127.47 -6.38 -148.91
N VAL A 613 -126.49 -6.84 -149.68
CA VAL A 613 -125.09 -7.04 -149.25
C VAL A 613 -124.48 -5.74 -148.69
N GLY A 614 -124.74 -4.61 -149.36
CA GLY A 614 -124.18 -3.30 -149.00
C GLY A 614 -124.67 -2.70 -147.66
N ASN A 615 -125.70 -3.27 -147.02
CA ASN A 615 -126.11 -2.83 -145.67
C ASN A 615 -125.44 -3.65 -144.56
N PHE A 616 -125.31 -4.97 -144.70
CA PHE A 616 -124.63 -5.81 -143.71
C PHE A 616 -123.14 -5.48 -143.56
N GLN A 617 -122.48 -5.05 -144.64
CA GLN A 617 -121.08 -4.62 -144.60
C GLN A 617 -120.84 -3.38 -143.72
N ARG A 618 -121.84 -2.49 -143.55
CA ARG A 618 -121.68 -1.25 -142.78
C ARG A 618 -121.71 -1.50 -141.27
N GLN A 619 -122.68 -2.27 -140.80
CA GLN A 619 -122.83 -2.64 -139.38
C GLN A 619 -121.64 -3.46 -138.85
N LEU A 620 -120.98 -4.24 -139.73
CA LEU A 620 -119.80 -5.03 -139.38
C LEU A 620 -118.52 -4.18 -139.16
N ALA A 621 -118.50 -2.92 -139.61
CA ALA A 621 -117.36 -2.02 -139.41
C ALA A 621 -117.38 -1.40 -138.01
N GLU A 622 -118.52 -0.83 -137.60
CA GLU A 622 -118.71 -0.16 -136.30
C GLU A 622 -118.41 -1.14 -135.13
N ALA A 623 -118.95 -2.36 -135.20
CA ALA A 623 -118.72 -3.40 -134.19
C ALA A 623 -117.25 -3.86 -134.04
N LYS A 624 -116.36 -3.55 -135.00
CA LYS A 624 -114.93 -3.86 -134.90
C LYS A 624 -114.14 -2.77 -134.16
N GLU A 625 -114.54 -1.51 -134.28
CA GLU A 625 -113.82 -0.40 -133.64
C GLU A 625 -113.92 -0.47 -132.11
N ASP A 626 -115.11 -0.77 -131.58
CA ASP A 626 -115.32 -0.88 -130.13
C ASP A 626 -114.63 -2.11 -129.52
N ASN A 627 -114.49 -3.22 -130.27
CA ASN A 627 -113.67 -4.34 -129.85
C ASN A 627 -112.20 -3.94 -129.65
N CYS A 628 -111.63 -3.11 -130.54
CA CYS A 628 -110.26 -2.62 -130.37
C CYS A 628 -110.09 -1.76 -129.10
N LYS A 629 -111.09 -0.93 -128.75
CA LYS A 629 -111.08 -0.11 -127.52
C LYS A 629 -111.07 -0.99 -126.26
N VAL A 630 -111.89 -2.06 -126.24
CA VAL A 630 -111.94 -3.03 -125.13
C VAL A 630 -110.62 -3.78 -124.97
N THR A 631 -109.99 -4.23 -126.06
CA THR A 631 -108.67 -4.90 -126.02
C THR A 631 -107.61 -4.01 -125.37
N ILE A 632 -107.51 -2.74 -125.77
CA ILE A 632 -106.53 -1.80 -125.22
C ILE A 632 -106.75 -1.56 -123.72
N MET A 633 -108.00 -1.54 -123.25
CA MET A 633 -108.29 -1.45 -121.80
C MET A 633 -107.85 -2.71 -121.05
N LEU A 634 -108.11 -3.90 -121.60
CA LEU A 634 -107.69 -5.17 -121.00
C LEU A 634 -106.17 -5.31 -120.92
N GLU A 635 -105.44 -4.95 -121.97
CA GLU A 635 -103.97 -4.95 -121.98
C GLU A 635 -103.38 -4.05 -120.90
N ASN A 636 -103.94 -2.85 -120.69
CA ASN A 636 -103.50 -1.93 -119.64
C ASN A 636 -103.78 -2.48 -118.23
N VAL A 637 -104.92 -3.13 -118.00
CA VAL A 637 -105.25 -3.78 -116.72
C VAL A 637 -104.32 -4.97 -116.45
N LEU A 638 -104.04 -5.81 -117.45
CA LEU A 638 -103.11 -6.93 -117.34
C LEU A 638 -101.67 -6.46 -117.08
N ALA A 639 -101.20 -5.41 -117.77
CA ALA A 639 -99.90 -4.81 -117.54
C ALA A 639 -99.78 -4.19 -116.13
N SER A 640 -100.87 -3.63 -115.59
CA SER A 640 -100.94 -3.15 -114.21
C SER A 640 -100.88 -4.31 -113.20
N HIS A 641 -101.65 -5.37 -113.43
CA HIS A 641 -101.66 -6.55 -112.56
C HIS A 641 -100.29 -7.26 -112.53
N SER A 642 -99.65 -7.44 -113.68
CA SER A 642 -98.30 -8.02 -113.79
C SER A 642 -97.25 -7.19 -113.02
N LYS A 643 -97.30 -5.85 -113.11
CA LYS A 643 -96.43 -4.96 -112.32
C LYS A 643 -96.70 -5.08 -110.81
N MET A 644 -97.97 -5.20 -110.41
CA MET A 644 -98.37 -5.38 -109.01
C MET A 644 -97.91 -6.72 -108.45
N GLN A 645 -98.05 -7.81 -109.22
CA GLN A 645 -97.58 -9.14 -108.87
C GLN A 645 -96.05 -9.17 -108.72
N GLY A 646 -95.31 -8.63 -109.69
CA GLY A 646 -93.85 -8.52 -109.61
C GLY A 646 -93.32 -7.58 -108.51
N ALA A 647 -94.19 -6.75 -107.91
CA ALA A 647 -93.88 -6.00 -106.68
C ALA A 647 -94.17 -6.83 -105.42
N LEU A 648 -95.30 -7.56 -105.40
CA LEU A 648 -95.68 -8.46 -104.30
C LEU A 648 -94.66 -9.58 -104.11
N GLU A 649 -94.23 -10.23 -105.20
CA GLU A 649 -93.20 -11.27 -105.20
C GLU A 649 -91.87 -10.77 -104.62
N LYS A 650 -91.46 -9.54 -104.94
CA LYS A 650 -90.25 -8.92 -104.36
C LYS A 650 -90.37 -8.68 -102.86
N VAL A 651 -91.53 -8.20 -102.39
CA VAL A 651 -91.79 -8.03 -100.95
C VAL A 651 -91.77 -9.39 -100.24
N GLN A 652 -92.37 -10.43 -100.84
CA GLN A 652 -92.40 -11.77 -100.27
C GLN A 652 -91.02 -12.44 -100.22
N ILE A 653 -90.17 -12.21 -101.23
CA ILE A 653 -88.75 -12.65 -101.24
C ILE A 653 -87.94 -11.93 -100.15
N GLU A 654 -88.05 -10.60 -100.02
CA GLU A 654 -87.31 -9.85 -99.00
C GLU A 654 -87.80 -10.19 -97.58
N LEU A 655 -89.10 -10.42 -97.37
CA LEU A 655 -89.63 -10.94 -96.09
C LEU A 655 -89.02 -12.30 -95.75
N GLY A 656 -89.03 -13.27 -96.67
CA GLY A 656 -88.39 -14.57 -96.45
C GLY A 656 -86.88 -14.47 -96.20
N ARG A 657 -86.22 -13.45 -96.76
CA ARG A 657 -84.82 -13.12 -96.46
C ARG A 657 -84.65 -12.60 -95.03
N ARG A 658 -85.53 -11.70 -94.57
CA ARG A 658 -85.51 -11.19 -93.18
C ARG A 658 -85.84 -12.27 -92.15
N ASP A 659 -86.79 -13.16 -92.44
CA ASP A 659 -87.08 -14.29 -91.55
C ASP A 659 -85.89 -15.24 -91.43
N SER A 660 -85.17 -15.47 -92.54
CA SER A 660 -83.91 -16.24 -92.55
C SER A 660 -82.80 -15.56 -91.75
N GLU A 661 -82.66 -14.23 -91.89
CA GLU A 661 -81.71 -13.39 -91.14
C GLU A 661 -82.02 -13.39 -89.63
N ILE A 662 -83.30 -13.24 -89.26
CA ILE A 662 -83.79 -13.32 -87.88
C ILE A 662 -83.59 -14.73 -87.30
N ALA A 663 -83.78 -15.80 -88.09
CA ALA A 663 -83.49 -17.17 -87.67
C ALA A 663 -81.99 -17.39 -87.42
N GLY A 664 -81.13 -16.82 -88.28
CA GLY A 664 -79.67 -16.78 -88.10
C GLY A 664 -79.29 -16.09 -86.78
N LEU A 665 -79.76 -14.85 -86.57
CA LEU A 665 -79.49 -14.08 -85.36
C LEU A 665 -80.04 -14.74 -84.08
N LYS A 666 -81.19 -15.44 -84.15
CA LYS A 666 -81.70 -16.25 -83.03
C LYS A 666 -80.78 -17.44 -82.70
N LYS A 667 -80.26 -18.12 -83.72
CA LYS A 667 -79.31 -19.24 -83.56
C LYS A 667 -77.96 -18.76 -83.01
N GLU A 668 -77.45 -17.64 -83.51
CA GLU A 668 -76.23 -17.00 -83.01
C GLU A 668 -76.39 -16.53 -81.56
N ARG A 669 -77.52 -15.90 -81.22
CA ARG A 669 -77.85 -15.53 -79.83
C ARG A 669 -77.88 -16.75 -78.91
N ALA A 670 -78.45 -17.87 -79.34
CA ALA A 670 -78.46 -19.11 -78.55
C ALA A 670 -77.04 -19.68 -78.32
N LEU A 671 -76.19 -19.68 -79.36
CA LEU A 671 -74.78 -20.09 -79.24
C LEU A 671 -73.99 -19.16 -78.31
N ASN A 672 -74.21 -17.85 -78.41
CA ASN A 672 -73.57 -16.87 -77.52
C ASN A 672 -74.07 -16.99 -76.07
N GLN A 673 -75.37 -17.26 -75.85
CA GLN A 673 -75.92 -17.54 -74.52
C GLN A 673 -75.26 -18.77 -73.88
N GLN A 674 -75.09 -19.86 -74.65
CA GLN A 674 -74.42 -21.08 -74.20
C GLN A 674 -72.93 -20.85 -73.94
N ARG A 675 -72.28 -19.98 -74.72
CA ARG A 675 -70.87 -19.59 -74.52
C ARG A 675 -70.69 -18.73 -73.26
N VAL A 676 -71.63 -17.83 -72.96
CA VAL A 676 -71.66 -17.07 -71.70
C VAL A 676 -71.81 -18.02 -70.51
N GLN A 677 -72.79 -18.93 -70.53
CA GLN A 677 -72.97 -19.95 -69.47
C GLN A 677 -71.73 -20.80 -69.22
N LYS A 678 -70.96 -21.12 -70.27
CA LYS A 678 -69.70 -21.84 -70.14
C LYS A 678 -68.59 -21.00 -69.49
N LEU A 679 -68.51 -19.72 -69.82
CA LEU A 679 -67.57 -18.77 -69.20
C LEU A 679 -67.93 -18.46 -67.75
N GLU A 680 -69.24 -18.37 -67.43
CA GLU A 680 -69.74 -18.23 -66.05
C GLU A 680 -69.29 -19.44 -65.20
N ALA A 681 -69.53 -20.67 -65.67
CA ALA A 681 -69.08 -21.88 -64.98
C ALA A 681 -67.54 -22.01 -64.88
N GLU A 682 -66.79 -21.51 -65.86
CA GLU A 682 -65.33 -21.43 -65.79
C GLU A 682 -64.87 -20.39 -64.73
N VAL A 683 -65.54 -19.24 -64.63
CA VAL A 683 -65.27 -18.24 -63.57
C VAL A 683 -65.59 -18.79 -62.18
N ASP A 684 -66.75 -19.44 -61.99
CA ASP A 684 -67.11 -20.10 -60.73
C ASP A 684 -66.05 -21.14 -60.33
N GLN A 685 -65.55 -21.93 -61.30
CA GLN A 685 -64.49 -22.90 -61.05
C GLN A 685 -63.17 -22.21 -60.63
N TRP A 686 -62.81 -21.08 -61.24
CA TRP A 686 -61.62 -20.33 -60.86
C TRP A 686 -61.76 -19.65 -59.49
N GLN A 687 -62.94 -19.16 -59.12
CA GLN A 687 -63.20 -18.60 -57.79
C GLN A 687 -63.20 -19.69 -56.71
N ALA A 688 -63.76 -20.88 -56.98
CA ALA A 688 -63.63 -22.03 -56.09
C ALA A 688 -62.18 -22.48 -55.90
N ARG A 689 -61.38 -22.50 -56.98
CA ARG A 689 -59.92 -22.77 -56.91
C ARG A 689 -59.18 -21.70 -56.11
N MET A 690 -59.51 -20.42 -56.30
CA MET A 690 -58.91 -19.30 -55.56
C MET A 690 -59.16 -19.45 -54.06
N LEU A 691 -60.40 -19.71 -53.64
CA LEU A 691 -60.74 -19.92 -52.23
C LEU A 691 -60.01 -21.13 -51.60
N VAL A 692 -59.81 -22.21 -52.36
CA VAL A 692 -59.01 -23.35 -51.89
C VAL A 692 -57.53 -22.98 -51.76
N VAL A 693 -56.96 -22.27 -52.74
CA VAL A 693 -55.56 -21.80 -52.69
C VAL A 693 -55.34 -20.80 -51.56
N ASP A 694 -56.27 -19.87 -51.34
CA ASP A 694 -56.22 -18.91 -50.23
C ASP A 694 -56.34 -19.62 -48.88
N ALA A 695 -57.26 -20.59 -48.72
CA ALA A 695 -57.37 -21.37 -47.50
C ALA A 695 -56.11 -22.19 -47.23
N GLN A 696 -55.52 -22.80 -48.27
CA GLN A 696 -54.31 -23.59 -48.18
C GLN A 696 -53.09 -22.71 -47.85
N HIS A 697 -52.93 -21.58 -48.55
CA HIS A 697 -51.88 -20.59 -48.27
C HIS A 697 -52.00 -20.03 -46.85
N ASN A 698 -53.19 -19.70 -46.37
CA ASN A 698 -53.39 -19.30 -44.97
C ASN A 698 -53.03 -20.42 -43.99
N SER A 699 -53.36 -21.68 -44.29
CA SER A 699 -53.00 -22.83 -43.43
C SER A 699 -51.49 -23.11 -43.36
N GLU A 700 -50.73 -22.73 -44.38
CA GLU A 700 -49.27 -22.80 -44.41
C GLU A 700 -48.60 -21.56 -43.78
N MET A 701 -49.16 -20.38 -44.04
CA MET A 701 -48.63 -19.10 -43.54
C MET A 701 -48.90 -18.88 -42.05
N GLU A 702 -50.04 -19.30 -41.50
CA GLU A 702 -50.35 -19.09 -40.08
C GLU A 702 -49.35 -19.79 -39.11
N PRO A 703 -48.97 -21.08 -39.30
CA PRO A 703 -47.95 -21.70 -38.46
C PRO A 703 -46.55 -21.11 -38.70
N LEU A 704 -46.21 -20.71 -39.93
CA LEU A 704 -44.94 -20.03 -40.22
C LEU A 704 -44.87 -18.65 -39.54
N GLN A 705 -45.97 -17.89 -39.54
CA GLN A 705 -46.08 -16.60 -38.85
C GLN A 705 -45.97 -16.78 -37.33
N LYS A 706 -46.64 -17.78 -36.75
CA LYS A 706 -46.52 -18.14 -35.33
C LYS A 706 -45.09 -18.54 -34.96
N ALA A 707 -44.43 -19.36 -35.78
CA ALA A 707 -43.04 -19.75 -35.57
C ALA A 707 -42.07 -18.56 -35.69
N LEU A 708 -42.30 -17.65 -36.65
CA LEU A 708 -41.54 -16.42 -36.82
C LEU A 708 -41.70 -15.47 -35.62
N ASP A 709 -42.92 -15.33 -35.08
CA ASP A 709 -43.18 -14.46 -33.93
C ASP A 709 -42.66 -15.06 -32.61
N ILE A 710 -42.70 -16.38 -32.45
CA ILE A 710 -41.98 -17.08 -31.36
C ILE A 710 -40.47 -16.82 -31.49
N ALA A 711 -39.88 -17.01 -32.68
CA ALA A 711 -38.46 -16.78 -32.91
C ALA A 711 -38.05 -15.30 -32.74
N ARG A 712 -38.93 -14.34 -33.04
CA ARG A 712 -38.73 -12.91 -32.76
C ARG A 712 -38.73 -12.64 -31.25
N GLU A 713 -39.66 -13.22 -30.52
CA GLU A 713 -39.79 -13.05 -29.08
C GLU A 713 -38.65 -13.77 -28.31
N ASP A 714 -38.19 -14.93 -28.77
CA ASP A 714 -37.02 -15.59 -28.21
C ASP A 714 -35.70 -14.86 -28.55
N ASN A 715 -35.57 -14.27 -29.75
CA ASN A 715 -34.48 -13.32 -30.03
C ASN A 715 -34.56 -12.07 -29.15
N ARG A 716 -35.77 -11.60 -28.79
CA ARG A 716 -35.96 -10.45 -27.89
C ARG A 716 -35.50 -10.79 -26.46
N LYS A 717 -35.87 -11.97 -25.95
CA LYS A 717 -35.37 -12.51 -24.67
C LYS A 717 -33.86 -12.71 -24.70
N LEU A 718 -33.30 -13.24 -25.79
CA LEU A 718 -31.86 -13.42 -25.95
C LEU A 718 -31.11 -12.09 -25.95
N ALA A 719 -31.63 -11.07 -26.64
CA ALA A 719 -31.09 -9.72 -26.62
C ALA A 719 -31.15 -9.09 -25.23
N MET A 720 -32.29 -9.22 -24.53
CA MET A 720 -32.42 -8.78 -23.13
C MET A 720 -31.45 -9.51 -22.18
N SER A 721 -31.26 -10.81 -22.37
CA SER A 721 -30.31 -11.62 -21.59
C SER A 721 -28.86 -11.23 -21.88
N LEU A 722 -28.52 -10.94 -23.14
CA LEU A 722 -27.21 -10.41 -23.54
C LEU A 722 -26.98 -9.01 -22.97
N GLU A 723 -27.99 -8.14 -22.98
CA GLU A 723 -27.86 -6.79 -22.42
C GLU A 723 -27.75 -6.83 -20.89
N GLN A 724 -28.47 -7.71 -20.20
CA GLN A 724 -28.25 -7.98 -18.77
C GLN A 724 -26.85 -8.54 -18.50
N ALA A 725 -26.35 -9.47 -19.31
CA ALA A 725 -24.99 -10.00 -19.18
C ALA A 725 -23.91 -8.94 -19.47
N LEU A 726 -24.16 -8.01 -20.39
CA LEU A 726 -23.28 -6.86 -20.64
C LEU A 726 -23.35 -5.85 -19.49
N GLN A 727 -24.51 -5.62 -18.88
CA GLN A 727 -24.65 -4.75 -17.70
C GLN A 727 -23.95 -5.34 -16.47
N THR A 728 -24.08 -6.65 -16.21
CA THR A 728 -23.34 -7.30 -15.11
C THR A 728 -21.84 -7.34 -15.40
N ASN A 729 -21.41 -7.57 -16.64
CA ASN A 729 -19.99 -7.51 -17.00
C ASN A 729 -19.41 -6.08 -16.84
N ASN A 730 -20.12 -5.04 -17.27
CA ASN A 730 -19.70 -3.64 -17.00
C ASN A 730 -19.64 -3.33 -15.49
N HIS A 731 -20.57 -3.85 -14.69
CA HIS A 731 -20.55 -3.69 -13.23
C HIS A 731 -19.38 -4.45 -12.56
N LEU A 732 -19.03 -5.64 -13.08
CA LEU A 732 -17.85 -6.39 -12.66
C LEU A 732 -16.55 -5.70 -13.09
N GLN A 733 -16.49 -5.13 -14.30
CA GLN A 733 -15.36 -4.31 -14.74
C GLN A 733 -15.19 -3.08 -13.84
N THR A 734 -16.25 -2.33 -13.56
CA THR A 734 -16.19 -1.16 -12.65
C THR A 734 -15.72 -1.55 -11.24
N LYS A 735 -16.09 -2.75 -10.77
CA LYS A 735 -15.58 -3.32 -9.51
C LYS A 735 -14.11 -3.71 -9.59
N LEU A 736 -13.66 -4.29 -10.70
CA LEU A 736 -12.26 -4.63 -10.96
C LEU A 736 -11.40 -3.36 -11.04
N ASP A 737 -11.82 -2.36 -11.79
CA ASP A 737 -11.17 -1.05 -11.91
C ASP A 737 -10.99 -0.41 -10.52
N HIS A 738 -12.04 -0.42 -9.68
CA HIS A 738 -12.00 0.10 -8.32
C HIS A 738 -11.16 -0.74 -7.35
N VAL A 739 -10.99 -2.05 -7.59
CA VAL A 739 -10.06 -2.91 -6.84
C VAL A 739 -8.61 -2.67 -7.29
N GLN A 740 -8.37 -2.42 -8.58
CA GLN A 740 -7.07 -2.01 -9.10
C GLN A 740 -6.66 -0.63 -8.57
N GLU A 741 -7.55 0.36 -8.60
CA GLU A 741 -7.33 1.68 -7.99
C GLU A 741 -6.97 1.55 -6.49
N LYS A 742 -7.67 0.68 -5.76
CA LYS A 742 -7.35 0.38 -4.35
C LYS A 742 -6.00 -0.31 -4.17
N LEU A 743 -5.62 -1.21 -5.08
CA LEU A 743 -4.33 -1.89 -5.05
C LEU A 743 -3.19 -0.90 -5.34
N GLU A 744 -3.31 -0.09 -6.39
CA GLU A 744 -2.34 0.96 -6.76
C GLU A 744 -2.18 1.98 -5.61
N ASN A 745 -3.27 2.41 -4.97
CA ASN A 745 -3.20 3.26 -3.78
C ASN A 745 -2.48 2.56 -2.60
N LYS A 746 -2.70 1.25 -2.38
CA LYS A 746 -2.01 0.50 -1.32
C LYS A 746 -0.54 0.22 -1.64
N GLU A 747 -0.17 0.01 -2.90
CA GLU A 747 1.22 -0.06 -3.35
C GLU A 747 1.92 1.29 -3.16
N GLN A 748 1.23 2.41 -3.45
CA GLN A 748 1.76 3.75 -3.20
C GLN A 748 1.88 4.07 -1.70
N GLU A 749 0.93 3.65 -0.86
CA GLU A 749 1.05 3.72 0.61
C GLU A 749 2.27 2.92 1.10
N LEU A 750 2.49 1.71 0.59
CA LEU A 750 3.66 0.88 0.96
C LEU A 750 4.98 1.54 0.52
N GLN A 751 5.06 2.12 -0.67
CA GLN A 751 6.24 2.90 -1.09
C GLN A 751 6.47 4.14 -0.20
N ASN A 752 5.40 4.82 0.21
CA ASN A 752 5.48 5.98 1.10
C ASN A 752 5.94 5.56 2.51
N LEU A 753 5.54 4.38 2.99
CA LEU A 753 5.97 3.81 4.26
C LEU A 753 7.42 3.32 4.21
N GLU A 754 7.85 2.66 3.13
CA GLU A 754 9.23 2.21 2.97
C GLU A 754 10.19 3.42 2.87
N THR A 755 9.87 4.43 2.05
CA THR A 755 10.67 5.67 1.98
C THR A 755 10.59 6.54 3.24
N PHE A 756 9.58 6.38 4.10
CA PHE A 756 9.55 6.97 5.43
C PHE A 756 10.47 6.20 6.39
N LYS A 757 10.41 4.86 6.38
CA LYS A 757 11.26 3.97 7.17
C LYS A 757 12.75 4.08 6.79
N GLU A 758 13.07 4.27 5.51
CA GLU A 758 14.43 4.60 5.05
C GLU A 758 14.93 5.93 5.62
N ARG A 759 14.08 6.98 5.62
CA ARG A 759 14.41 8.27 6.25
C ARG A 759 14.60 8.14 7.76
N MET A 760 13.68 7.49 8.48
CA MET A 760 13.81 7.24 9.92
C MET A 760 15.07 6.43 10.25
N ASN A 761 15.42 5.43 9.43
CA ASN A 761 16.66 4.67 9.60
C ASN A 761 17.89 5.57 9.40
N GLU A 762 17.96 6.35 8.32
CA GLU A 762 19.10 7.23 8.05
C GLU A 762 19.20 8.39 9.06
N GLU A 763 18.08 8.95 9.52
CA GLU A 763 18.02 9.92 10.62
C GLU A 763 18.56 9.32 11.93
N SER A 764 18.09 8.12 12.32
CA SER A 764 18.60 7.43 13.52
C SER A 764 20.08 7.04 13.42
N LYS A 765 20.57 6.75 12.20
CA LYS A 765 21.97 6.49 11.90
C LYS A 765 22.82 7.76 11.99
N MET A 766 22.34 8.89 11.44
CA MET A 766 22.97 10.20 11.59
C MET A 766 23.01 10.65 13.06
N GLU A 767 21.96 10.41 13.84
CA GLU A 767 21.97 10.65 15.30
C GLU A 767 22.99 9.76 16.03
N ALA A 768 23.05 8.46 15.67
CA ALA A 768 24.05 7.53 16.22
C ALA A 768 25.48 7.91 15.85
N GLU A 769 25.72 8.40 14.62
CA GLU A 769 27.01 8.92 14.17
C GLU A 769 27.38 10.20 14.93
N LEU A 770 26.47 11.18 15.07
CA LEU A 770 26.67 12.39 15.89
C LEU A 770 26.92 12.07 17.38
N HIS A 771 26.26 11.05 17.93
CA HIS A 771 26.52 10.56 19.27
C HIS A 771 27.89 9.88 19.39
N ALA A 772 28.30 9.09 18.39
CA ALA A 772 29.64 8.49 18.33
C ALA A 772 30.74 9.56 18.24
N GLU A 773 30.58 10.57 17.39
CA GLU A 773 31.48 11.73 17.29
C GLU A 773 31.56 12.50 18.61
N ARG A 774 30.42 12.77 19.27
CA ARG A 774 30.40 13.44 20.57
C ARG A 774 31.08 12.62 21.66
N ILE A 775 30.92 11.30 21.66
CA ILE A 775 31.63 10.38 22.56
C ILE A 775 33.13 10.36 22.25
N GLU A 776 33.55 10.40 20.98
CA GLU A 776 34.97 10.46 20.60
C GLU A 776 35.60 11.82 20.94
N ALA A 777 34.89 12.92 20.75
CA ALA A 777 35.30 14.26 21.19
C ALA A 777 35.50 14.32 22.71
N LEU A 778 34.56 13.77 23.50
CA LEU A 778 34.70 13.65 24.95
C LEU A 778 35.87 12.73 25.35
N ARG A 779 36.08 11.61 24.66
CA ARG A 779 37.25 10.73 24.88
C ARG A 779 38.57 11.46 24.60
N LYS A 780 38.64 12.25 23.51
CA LYS A 780 39.79 13.11 23.18
C LYS A 780 40.01 14.18 24.26
N GLN A 781 38.95 14.86 24.70
CA GLN A 781 38.98 15.82 25.78
C GLN A 781 39.52 15.20 27.08
N PHE A 782 38.89 14.14 27.59
CA PHE A 782 39.35 13.44 28.80
C PHE A 782 40.79 12.93 28.69
N GLN A 783 41.23 12.49 27.51
CA GLN A 783 42.62 12.08 27.31
C GLN A 783 43.59 13.28 27.33
N THR A 784 43.20 14.45 26.81
CA THR A 784 44.00 15.69 26.94
C THR A 784 44.01 16.24 28.38
N GLU A 785 42.88 16.19 29.09
CA GLU A 785 42.77 16.53 30.51
C GLU A 785 43.64 15.59 31.35
N ARG A 786 43.57 14.28 31.11
CA ARG A 786 44.42 13.28 31.78
C ARG A 786 45.90 13.51 31.55
N GLU A 787 46.33 13.80 30.31
CA GLU A 787 47.74 14.08 30.02
C GLU A 787 48.19 15.46 30.52
N THR A 788 47.31 16.46 30.63
CA THR A 788 47.65 17.76 31.24
C THR A 788 47.71 17.66 32.77
N ALA A 789 46.79 16.95 33.42
CA ALA A 789 46.82 16.64 34.85
C ALA A 789 48.05 15.79 35.23
N LYS A 790 48.38 14.76 34.43
CA LYS A 790 49.61 13.98 34.56
C LYS A 790 50.87 14.85 34.42
N LYS A 791 50.88 15.82 33.49
CA LYS A 791 51.97 16.81 33.37
C LYS A 791 52.01 17.79 34.56
N ALA A 792 50.86 18.16 35.14
CA ALA A 792 50.80 19.00 36.34
C ALA A 792 51.35 18.26 37.57
N ALA A 793 50.80 17.08 37.87
CA ALA A 793 51.27 16.21 38.95
C ALA A 793 52.76 15.83 38.79
N GLN A 794 53.26 15.68 37.56
CA GLN A 794 54.70 15.48 37.32
C GLN A 794 55.54 16.71 37.64
N ARG A 795 55.06 17.94 37.35
CA ARG A 795 55.74 19.18 37.76
C ARG A 795 55.73 19.31 39.29
N GLU A 796 54.57 19.17 39.91
CA GLU A 796 54.42 19.15 41.38
C GLU A 796 55.34 18.11 42.03
N MET A 797 55.45 16.90 41.47
CA MET A 797 56.39 15.88 41.96
C MET A 797 57.86 16.34 41.83
N THR A 798 58.22 17.07 40.77
CA THR A 798 59.58 17.62 40.64
C THR A 798 59.84 18.83 41.54
N GLU A 799 58.81 19.61 41.87
CA GLU A 799 58.90 20.76 42.78
C GLU A 799 58.95 20.29 44.24
N LEU A 800 58.12 19.31 44.62
CA LEU A 800 58.22 18.62 45.92
C LEU A 800 59.56 17.90 46.11
N LYS A 801 60.13 17.32 45.04
CA LYS A 801 61.50 16.79 45.07
C LYS A 801 62.53 17.89 45.32
N LYS A 802 62.51 18.99 44.57
CA LYS A 802 63.40 20.14 44.81
C LYS A 802 63.26 20.69 46.24
N ALA A 803 62.03 20.85 46.73
CA ALA A 803 61.76 21.33 48.09
C ALA A 803 62.23 20.33 49.16
N LEU A 804 62.13 19.02 48.91
CA LEU A 804 62.69 17.98 49.77
C LEU A 804 64.23 17.98 49.74
N ASP A 805 64.85 18.12 48.58
CA ASP A 805 66.31 18.20 48.42
C ASP A 805 66.86 19.47 49.09
N GLU A 806 66.16 20.60 48.98
CA GLU A 806 66.52 21.85 49.66
C GLU A 806 66.26 21.77 51.17
N ALA A 807 65.18 21.12 51.62
CA ALA A 807 64.95 20.84 53.03
C ALA A 807 66.01 19.87 53.60
N ASN A 808 66.46 18.89 52.83
CA ASN A 808 67.58 18.02 53.17
C ASN A 808 68.90 18.80 53.26
N PHE A 809 69.19 19.70 52.31
CA PHE A 809 70.34 20.59 52.36
C PHE A 809 70.33 21.47 53.62
N ARG A 810 69.20 22.15 53.88
CA ARG A 810 68.99 22.97 55.09
C ARG A 810 69.08 22.11 56.37
N SER A 811 68.62 20.86 56.35
CA SER A 811 68.75 19.91 57.47
C SER A 811 70.20 19.50 57.73
N VAL A 812 70.99 19.27 56.69
CA VAL A 812 72.44 19.04 56.78
C VAL A 812 73.17 20.28 57.30
N GLU A 813 72.78 21.47 56.86
CA GLU A 813 73.35 22.75 57.32
C GLU A 813 72.99 23.08 58.78
N VAL A 814 71.74 22.81 59.19
CA VAL A 814 71.32 22.85 60.60
C VAL A 814 72.06 21.80 61.43
N SER A 815 72.25 20.59 60.92
CA SER A 815 73.02 19.53 61.60
C SER A 815 74.50 19.93 61.75
N ARG A 816 75.08 20.58 60.75
CA ARG A 816 76.44 21.13 60.78
C ARG A 816 76.56 22.26 61.82
N THR A 817 75.70 23.26 61.77
CA THR A 817 75.73 24.39 62.72
C THR A 817 75.41 23.94 64.15
N ASN A 818 74.54 22.94 64.35
CA ASN A 818 74.32 22.29 65.64
C ASN A 818 75.59 21.57 66.14
N ARG A 819 76.38 20.95 65.25
CA ARG A 819 77.68 20.35 65.58
C ARG A 819 78.72 21.41 65.97
N GLU A 820 78.79 22.53 65.24
CA GLU A 820 79.65 23.67 65.57
C GLU A 820 79.25 24.32 66.90
N LEU A 821 77.95 24.45 67.19
CA LEU A 821 77.43 24.93 68.47
C LEU A 821 77.73 23.96 69.62
N ARG A 822 77.66 22.65 69.40
CA ARG A 822 78.09 21.63 70.38
C ARG A 822 79.59 21.71 70.65
N GLN A 823 80.42 21.94 69.63
CA GLN A 823 81.86 22.17 69.83
C GLN A 823 82.09 23.41 70.70
N LYS A 824 81.47 24.56 70.35
CA LYS A 824 81.52 25.80 71.16
C LYS A 824 81.01 25.59 72.59
N LEU A 825 79.97 24.78 72.80
CA LEU A 825 79.52 24.39 74.14
C LEU A 825 80.60 23.62 74.89
N THR A 826 81.24 22.60 74.30
CA THR A 826 82.33 21.88 74.98
C THR A 826 83.58 22.74 75.25
N GLU A 827 83.81 23.80 74.44
CA GLU A 827 84.84 24.80 74.70
C GLU A 827 84.47 25.73 75.87
N LEU A 828 83.22 26.19 75.92
CA LEU A 828 82.68 26.96 77.05
C LEU A 828 82.63 26.12 78.33
N GLU A 829 82.34 24.82 78.26
CA GLU A 829 82.41 23.89 79.41
C GLU A 829 83.85 23.70 79.89
N LYS A 830 84.84 23.59 78.99
CA LYS A 830 86.27 23.59 79.37
C LYS A 830 86.67 24.90 80.04
N MET A 831 86.26 26.03 79.49
CA MET A 831 86.51 27.36 80.07
C MET A 831 85.85 27.50 81.45
N LEU A 832 84.58 27.09 81.59
CA LEU A 832 83.82 27.09 82.84
C LEU A 832 84.49 26.19 83.88
N ASN A 833 84.90 24.98 83.52
CA ASN A 833 85.66 24.09 84.42
C ASN A 833 87.00 24.70 84.83
N SER A 834 87.72 25.37 83.91
CA SER A 834 88.95 26.11 84.27
C SER A 834 88.67 27.25 85.26
N SER A 835 87.55 27.95 85.13
CA SER A 835 87.13 29.00 86.07
C SER A 835 86.68 28.42 87.41
N LYS A 836 86.06 27.23 87.42
CA LYS A 836 85.63 26.51 88.61
C LYS A 836 86.81 26.00 89.44
N GLU A 837 87.89 25.55 88.80
CA GLU A 837 89.14 25.23 89.49
C GLU A 837 89.88 26.49 89.98
N LYS A 838 89.87 27.60 89.22
CA LYS A 838 90.36 28.91 89.71
C LYS A 838 89.59 29.37 90.96
N ILE A 839 88.26 29.23 90.97
CA ILE A 839 87.40 29.55 92.12
C ILE A 839 87.65 28.60 93.30
N LYS A 840 87.90 27.30 93.08
CA LYS A 840 88.36 26.39 94.15
C LYS A 840 89.67 26.86 94.77
N ASN A 841 90.65 27.24 93.96
CA ASN A 841 91.96 27.70 94.44
C ASN A 841 91.83 29.02 95.23
N GLN A 842 91.03 29.97 94.75
CA GLN A 842 90.69 31.20 95.48
C GLN A 842 89.94 30.88 96.79
N LYS A 843 88.99 29.92 96.78
CA LYS A 843 88.27 29.47 97.98
C LYS A 843 89.20 28.79 99.01
N ALA A 844 90.25 28.09 98.56
CA ALA A 844 91.29 27.54 99.43
C ALA A 844 92.14 28.65 100.07
N GLN A 845 92.54 29.67 99.30
CA GLN A 845 93.25 30.85 99.81
C GLN A 845 92.41 31.63 100.83
N ILE A 846 91.11 31.82 100.57
CA ILE A 846 90.16 32.44 101.52
C ILE A 846 90.04 31.60 102.80
N LYS A 847 90.04 30.26 102.71
CA LYS A 847 89.98 29.38 103.88
C LYS A 847 91.19 29.55 104.81
N LEU A 848 92.39 29.78 104.24
CA LEU A 848 93.61 30.08 105.01
C LEU A 848 93.55 31.46 105.70
N HIS A 849 93.05 32.48 105.02
CA HIS A 849 92.82 33.80 105.63
C HIS A 849 91.78 33.76 106.77
N LEU A 850 90.74 32.92 106.66
CA LEU A 850 89.73 32.77 107.71
C LEU A 850 90.28 32.05 108.96
N SER A 851 91.16 31.04 108.81
CA SER A 851 91.84 30.44 109.97
C SER A 851 92.80 31.41 110.67
N ALA A 852 93.53 32.24 109.91
CA ALA A 852 94.38 33.29 110.49
C ALA A 852 93.54 34.33 111.26
N LYS A 853 92.33 34.66 110.76
CA LYS A 853 91.41 35.58 111.43
C LYS A 853 90.83 34.99 112.73
N ALA A 854 90.57 33.68 112.78
CA ALA A 854 90.05 33.01 113.98
C ALA A 854 91.02 33.08 115.18
N ASN A 855 92.31 32.79 114.94
CA ASN A 855 93.34 32.87 115.99
C ASN A 855 93.47 34.28 116.59
N ASN A 856 93.16 35.33 115.82
CA ASN A 856 93.19 36.71 116.30
C ASN A 856 91.98 37.07 117.19
N VAL A 857 90.84 36.38 117.05
CA VAL A 857 89.68 36.56 117.93
C VAL A 857 89.96 35.99 119.32
N GLN A 858 90.57 34.80 119.40
CA GLN A 858 90.90 34.16 120.68
C GLN A 858 91.88 34.99 121.54
N ASN A 859 92.78 35.76 120.91
CA ASN A 859 93.66 36.71 121.61
C ASN A 859 92.90 37.96 122.10
N MET A 860 91.88 38.41 121.38
CA MET A 860 91.04 39.55 121.77
C MET A 860 90.09 39.21 122.93
N GLU A 861 89.66 37.96 123.06
CA GLU A 861 88.84 37.50 124.18
C GLU A 861 89.63 37.47 125.50
N ARG A 862 90.88 36.99 125.48
CA ARG A 862 91.80 37.09 126.64
C ARG A 862 92.02 38.54 127.10
N MET A 863 92.11 39.48 126.16
CA MET A 863 92.32 40.90 126.47
C MET A 863 91.13 41.51 127.21
N LYS A 864 89.89 41.15 126.83
CA LYS A 864 88.65 41.59 127.50
C LYS A 864 88.50 41.05 128.91
N GLN A 865 89.06 39.87 129.21
CA GLN A 865 89.00 39.27 130.54
C GLN A 865 89.83 40.08 131.56
N ILE A 866 91.01 40.56 131.14
CA ILE A 866 91.86 41.47 131.92
C ILE A 866 91.18 42.84 132.12
N GLU A 867 90.49 43.38 131.09
CA GLU A 867 89.68 44.60 131.23
C GLU A 867 88.58 44.46 132.30
N THR A 868 87.93 43.30 132.42
CA THR A 868 86.86 43.10 133.42
C THR A 868 87.38 43.03 134.86
N GLU A 869 88.58 42.48 135.08
CA GLU A 869 89.22 42.42 136.39
C GLU A 869 89.69 43.81 136.86
N LEU A 870 90.24 44.63 135.95
CA LEU A 870 90.59 46.03 136.23
C LEU A 870 89.37 46.86 136.66
N ARG A 871 88.24 46.74 135.94
CA ARG A 871 86.99 47.46 136.29
C ARG A 871 86.42 47.04 137.66
N GLN A 872 86.66 45.80 138.10
CA GLN A 872 86.28 45.36 139.45
C GLN A 872 87.19 45.96 140.54
N MET A 873 88.50 46.08 140.29
CA MET A 873 89.39 46.78 141.22
C MET A 873 89.05 48.27 141.36
N GLU A 874 88.68 48.95 140.28
CA GLU A 874 88.25 50.35 140.35
C GLU A 874 86.94 50.52 141.13
N LEU A 875 85.96 49.62 140.97
CA LEU A 875 84.71 49.66 141.74
C LEU A 875 84.96 49.50 143.26
N ILE A 876 85.91 48.66 143.67
CA ILE A 876 86.30 48.47 145.07
C ILE A 876 87.04 49.70 145.61
N LYS A 877 87.96 50.26 144.83
CA LYS A 877 88.66 51.53 145.14
C LYS A 877 87.66 52.66 145.38
N ASP A 878 86.68 52.83 144.50
CA ASP A 878 85.71 53.92 144.58
C ASP A 878 84.74 53.75 145.76
N GLN A 879 84.37 52.51 146.12
CA GLN A 879 83.63 52.22 147.37
C GLN A 879 84.45 52.58 148.63
N TYR A 880 85.76 52.34 148.61
CA TYR A 880 86.65 52.71 149.72
C TYR A 880 86.81 54.23 149.83
N GLN A 881 86.97 54.92 148.70
CA GLN A 881 87.02 56.39 148.65
C GLN A 881 85.70 57.02 149.11
N LYS A 882 84.55 56.43 148.77
CA LYS A 882 83.24 56.90 149.23
C LYS A 882 83.07 56.83 150.75
N LYS A 883 83.48 55.74 151.39
CA LYS A 883 83.48 55.64 152.87
C LYS A 883 84.43 56.64 153.53
N ASN A 884 85.59 56.89 152.92
CA ASN A 884 86.55 57.88 153.40
C ASN A 884 85.98 59.31 153.27
N TYR A 885 85.24 59.59 152.20
CA TYR A 885 84.48 60.83 152.00
C TYR A 885 83.33 61.00 153.00
N GLU A 886 82.61 59.92 153.34
CA GLU A 886 81.57 59.92 154.38
C GLU A 886 82.16 60.17 155.79
N GLN A 887 83.35 59.64 156.09
CA GLN A 887 84.11 59.97 157.31
C GLN A 887 84.59 61.43 157.31
N SER A 888 85.08 61.93 156.18
CA SER A 888 85.47 63.33 156.00
C SER A 888 84.28 64.29 156.19
N LEU A 889 83.08 63.92 155.72
CA LEU A 889 81.82 64.65 155.96
C LEU A 889 81.43 64.73 157.45
N SER A 890 81.83 63.75 158.27
CA SER A 890 81.67 63.82 159.73
C SER A 890 82.63 64.84 160.35
N ILE A 891 83.90 64.84 159.92
CA ILE A 891 84.91 65.84 160.32
C ILE A 891 84.49 67.24 159.84
N GLN A 892 83.86 67.35 158.67
CA GLN A 892 83.33 68.61 158.14
C GLN A 892 82.20 69.20 159.01
N LYS A 893 81.39 68.35 159.70
CA LYS A 893 80.43 68.84 160.70
C LYS A 893 81.13 69.41 161.93
N PHE A 894 82.18 68.76 162.43
CA PHE A 894 82.99 69.28 163.55
C PHE A 894 83.62 70.64 163.20
N VAL A 895 84.13 70.81 161.97
CA VAL A 895 84.61 72.11 161.46
C VAL A 895 83.47 73.14 161.31
N SER A 896 82.23 72.70 161.07
CA SER A 896 81.05 73.59 161.00
C SER A 896 80.65 74.18 162.36
N GLU A 897 80.97 73.50 163.46
CA GLU A 897 80.80 74.02 164.82
C GLU A 897 81.92 75.01 165.18
N MET A 898 83.17 74.71 164.81
CA MET A 898 84.30 75.63 164.99
C MET A 898 84.14 76.95 164.21
N THR A 899 83.45 76.93 163.06
CA THR A 899 83.09 78.13 162.29
C THR A 899 81.93 78.94 162.91
N ASN A 900 81.31 78.51 164.02
CA ASN A 900 80.46 79.36 164.85
C ASN A 900 81.28 80.15 165.89
N LEU A 901 82.29 79.53 166.52
CA LEU A 901 83.29 80.26 167.33
C LEU A 901 83.98 81.37 166.51
N GLN A 902 84.26 81.10 165.23
CA GLN A 902 84.82 82.07 164.30
C GLN A 902 83.93 83.32 164.07
N LYS A 903 82.62 83.25 164.35
CA LYS A 903 81.69 84.39 164.20
C LYS A 903 81.68 85.32 165.41
N GLU A 904 81.95 84.82 166.61
CA GLU A 904 82.09 85.69 167.80
C GLU A 904 83.33 86.58 167.66
N MET A 905 84.45 86.01 167.20
CA MET A 905 85.67 86.80 166.95
C MET A 905 85.52 87.80 165.78
N GLN A 906 84.53 87.62 164.89
CA GLN A 906 84.18 88.60 163.86
C GLN A 906 83.44 89.85 164.40
N LEU A 907 82.90 89.84 165.62
CA LEU A 907 82.44 91.07 166.27
C LEU A 907 83.62 91.98 166.64
N LEU A 908 84.77 91.41 167.02
CA LEU A 908 85.99 92.17 167.32
C LEU A 908 86.53 92.88 166.06
N ALA A 909 86.41 92.24 164.89
CA ALA A 909 86.82 92.80 163.60
C ALA A 909 86.01 94.05 163.18
N LYS A 910 84.82 94.29 163.75
CA LYS A 910 83.98 95.47 163.44
C LYS A 910 84.49 96.78 164.05
N SER A 911 85.28 96.75 165.14
CA SER A 911 85.76 97.96 165.82
C SER A 911 87.00 98.59 165.14
N GLN A 912 87.93 97.75 164.69
CA GLN A 912 89.24 98.20 164.19
C GLN A 912 89.18 98.86 162.80
N TYR A 913 88.11 98.61 162.04
CA TYR A 913 87.91 99.15 160.70
C TYR A 913 87.66 100.68 160.70
N ASP A 914 86.92 101.18 161.70
CA ASP A 914 86.51 102.57 161.81
C ASP A 914 87.61 103.53 162.32
N THR A 915 88.74 103.00 162.81
CA THR A 915 89.90 103.80 163.20
C THR A 915 90.94 103.93 162.09
N SER A 916 91.25 102.84 161.37
CA SER A 916 92.23 102.86 160.27
C SER A 916 91.84 103.84 159.14
N ALA A 917 90.54 104.07 158.95
CA ALA A 917 90.01 105.08 158.04
C ALA A 917 90.50 106.53 158.31
N ARG A 918 91.04 106.84 159.50
CA ARG A 918 91.67 108.14 159.81
C ARG A 918 93.14 108.20 159.39
N ASN A 919 93.89 107.12 159.55
CA ASN A 919 95.29 107.03 159.10
C ASN A 919 95.41 106.90 157.57
N LYS A 920 94.28 106.85 156.86
CA LYS A 920 94.15 107.13 155.41
C LYS A 920 94.68 108.52 154.99
N GLN A 921 94.96 109.40 155.94
CA GLN A 921 95.61 110.70 155.77
C GLN A 921 97.03 110.76 156.41
N GLN A 922 97.47 109.72 157.12
CA GLN A 922 98.83 109.60 157.64
C GLN A 922 99.74 109.02 156.56
N GLU A 923 100.94 109.58 156.41
CA GLU A 923 102.01 109.10 155.52
C GLU A 923 101.64 108.96 154.03
N LEU A 924 100.40 109.32 153.68
CA LEU A 924 100.12 110.37 152.71
C LEU A 924 100.40 111.73 153.36
N ARG A 925 101.12 112.69 152.75
CA ARG A 925 102.17 112.52 151.76
C ARG A 925 103.20 111.44 152.17
N LEU A 926 103.69 111.37 153.41
CA LEU A 926 104.64 112.35 153.97
C LEU A 926 106.02 112.30 153.25
N GLU A 927 106.02 112.04 151.93
CA GLU A 927 106.38 113.02 150.88
C GLU A 927 107.41 114.07 151.28
N LEU A 928 107.04 114.92 152.24
CA LEU A 928 107.98 115.81 152.92
C LEU A 928 108.85 115.01 153.88
N GLU A 929 109.84 114.40 153.22
CA GLU A 929 111.21 114.72 153.56
C GLU A 929 111.63 114.12 154.90
N ARG A 930 111.45 112.81 154.93
CA ARG A 930 112.49 111.89 155.45
C ARG A 930 113.84 111.98 154.70
N LYS A 931 114.06 113.01 153.87
CA LYS A 931 115.38 113.65 153.66
C LYS A 931 115.97 114.11 155.00
N VAL A 932 115.17 114.61 155.95
CA VAL A 932 115.56 114.90 157.34
C VAL A 932 115.97 113.64 158.12
N ARG A 933 115.51 112.45 157.71
CA ARG A 933 115.95 111.17 158.30
C ARG A 933 117.46 110.98 158.10
N GLN A 934 117.99 111.42 156.94
CA GLN A 934 119.42 111.40 156.61
C GLN A 934 120.26 112.37 157.48
N GLU A 935 119.62 113.32 158.18
CA GLU A 935 120.31 114.37 158.95
C GLU A 935 120.32 114.08 160.47
N LEU A 936 119.34 113.31 160.96
CA LEU A 936 119.30 112.85 162.36
C LEU A 936 120.04 111.52 162.59
N GLU A 937 120.15 110.66 161.58
CA GLU A 937 120.99 109.45 161.65
C GLU A 937 122.48 109.79 161.94
N HIS A 938 122.93 110.98 161.54
CA HIS A 938 124.28 111.50 161.83
C HIS A 938 124.50 111.87 163.31
N ARG A 939 123.44 112.08 164.11
CA ARG A 939 123.55 112.63 165.48
C ARG A 939 123.37 111.62 166.60
N CYS A 940 122.55 110.59 166.38
CA CYS A 940 122.35 109.55 167.41
C CYS A 940 123.55 108.59 167.55
N GLN A 941 124.42 108.51 166.53
CA GLN A 941 125.69 107.76 166.61
C GLN A 941 126.63 108.29 167.71
N GLU A 942 126.52 109.58 168.08
CA GLU A 942 127.28 110.18 169.20
C GLU A 942 126.78 109.71 170.58
N LEU A 943 125.49 109.35 170.71
CA LEU A 943 124.87 109.01 172.00
C LEU A 943 125.07 107.55 172.41
N GLU A 944 125.18 106.62 171.46
CA GLU A 944 125.37 105.19 171.74
C GLU A 944 126.65 104.89 172.52
N GLU A 945 127.66 105.76 172.44
CA GLU A 945 128.92 105.63 173.16
C GLU A 945 128.79 105.89 174.67
N THR A 946 127.84 106.74 175.07
CA THR A 946 127.68 107.18 176.48
C THR A 946 126.97 106.15 177.35
N VAL A 947 125.82 105.62 176.91
CA VAL A 947 125.00 104.69 177.70
C VAL A 947 125.71 103.36 177.96
N ARG A 948 126.61 102.97 177.04
CA ARG A 948 127.47 101.77 177.16
C ARG A 948 128.34 101.80 178.43
N HIS A 949 128.63 102.98 178.98
CA HIS A 949 129.41 103.15 180.21
C HIS A 949 128.63 102.78 181.49
N LEU A 950 127.32 103.05 181.54
CA LEU A 950 126.47 102.75 182.72
C LEU A 950 126.25 101.25 182.96
N LYS A 951 126.49 100.41 181.94
CA LYS A 951 126.33 98.95 182.01
C LYS A 951 127.22 98.28 183.06
N LYS A 952 128.26 98.95 183.57
CA LYS A 952 129.21 98.42 184.57
C LYS A 952 128.82 98.66 186.04
N CYS A 953 127.78 99.44 186.35
CA CYS A 953 127.52 99.86 187.74
C CYS A 953 126.50 99.00 188.51
N LYS A 954 125.52 98.36 187.86
CA LYS A 954 124.43 97.65 188.59
C LYS A 954 124.86 96.30 189.18
N GLU A 955 125.77 95.57 188.53
CA GLU A 955 126.21 94.21 188.92
C GLU A 955 126.74 94.12 190.37
N ALA A 956 127.16 95.25 190.94
CA ALA A 956 127.68 95.35 192.32
C ALA A 956 126.60 95.33 193.43
N THR A 957 125.31 95.49 193.12
CA THR A 957 124.28 95.78 194.16
C THR A 957 123.40 94.59 194.57
N GLU A 958 122.96 93.77 193.63
CA GLU A 958 121.88 92.79 193.85
C GLU A 958 122.34 91.53 194.62
N ASN A 959 123.66 91.27 194.66
CA ASN A 959 124.25 90.16 195.42
C ASN A 959 124.04 90.24 196.95
N LYS A 960 123.66 91.40 197.50
CA LYS A 960 123.38 91.57 198.94
C LYS A 960 122.00 91.09 199.40
N LEU A 961 121.06 90.79 198.48
CA LEU A 961 119.67 90.49 198.86
C LEU A 961 119.40 88.99 199.11
N LYS A 962 120.42 88.14 199.00
CA LYS A 962 120.31 86.68 199.27
C LYS A 962 120.29 86.30 200.76
N GLU A 963 120.72 87.20 201.65
CA GLU A 963 120.98 86.86 203.06
C GLU A 963 119.71 86.94 203.94
N ALA A 964 118.79 87.86 203.65
CA ALA A 964 117.65 88.18 204.53
C ALA A 964 116.46 87.20 204.49
N SER A 965 116.42 86.24 203.55
CA SER A 965 115.24 85.36 203.36
C SER A 965 115.28 84.06 204.15
N VAL A 966 116.42 83.71 204.75
CA VAL A 966 116.60 82.45 205.51
C VAL A 966 115.99 82.55 206.92
N GLU A 967 115.79 83.75 207.42
CA GLU A 967 115.26 84.02 208.77
C GLU A 967 113.72 83.97 208.85
N SER A 968 112.98 83.77 207.74
CA SER A 968 111.50 83.78 207.74
C SER A 968 110.84 82.47 208.23
N GLU A 969 111.53 81.77 209.14
CA GLU A 969 111.03 80.88 210.21
C GLU A 969 110.08 79.69 209.88
N GLN A 970 110.30 78.47 210.38
CA GLN A 970 110.58 78.06 211.78
C GLN A 970 109.43 78.32 212.79
N ILE A 971 108.41 79.11 212.43
CA ILE A 971 107.26 79.43 213.31
C ILE A 971 106.10 78.44 213.15
N THR A 972 105.79 78.02 211.93
CA THR A 972 104.57 77.23 211.61
C THR A 972 104.57 75.83 212.23
N ALA A 973 105.72 75.29 212.62
CA ALA A 973 105.86 73.94 213.16
C ALA A 973 105.21 73.72 214.55
N ASN A 974 104.89 74.80 215.28
CA ASN A 974 104.56 74.73 216.71
C ASN A 974 103.05 74.72 217.06
N LEU A 975 102.13 74.66 216.08
CA LEU A 975 100.69 74.93 216.33
C LEU A 975 99.74 73.72 216.29
N GLU A 976 99.91 72.75 215.40
CA GLU A 976 98.90 71.66 215.24
C GLU A 976 99.07 70.46 216.19
N GLU A 977 100.16 70.41 216.95
CA GLU A 977 100.40 69.35 217.95
C GLU A 977 99.32 69.34 219.06
N ALA A 978 98.68 70.50 219.30
CA ALA A 978 97.65 70.69 220.32
C ALA A 978 96.33 69.91 220.07
N HIS A 979 95.96 69.62 218.82
CA HIS A 979 94.62 69.09 218.51
C HIS A 979 94.47 67.57 218.66
N ARG A 980 95.57 66.81 218.82
CA ARG A 980 95.53 65.34 218.99
C ARG A 980 94.94 64.87 220.33
N TRP A 981 94.68 65.81 221.26
CA TRP A 981 94.33 65.52 222.66
C TRP A 981 92.83 65.23 222.90
N PHE A 982 91.91 65.81 222.11
CA PHE A 982 90.57 66.12 222.63
C PHE A 982 89.47 65.05 222.52
N LYS A 983 89.53 64.05 221.61
CA LYS A 983 88.37 63.17 221.34
C LYS A 983 88.59 61.65 221.45
N CYS A 984 89.68 61.22 222.08
CA CYS A 984 89.85 59.82 222.54
C CYS A 984 89.05 59.51 223.84
N ARG A 985 87.87 60.13 224.01
CA ARG A 985 87.22 60.34 225.32
C ARG A 985 85.68 60.35 225.31
N PHE A 986 85.07 60.08 224.16
CA PHE A 986 83.62 59.92 224.00
C PHE A 986 83.29 58.42 223.89
N ASP A 987 82.41 58.00 223.00
CA ASP A 987 81.69 56.73 223.14
C ASP A 987 82.26 55.59 222.27
N GLY A 988 82.61 54.42 222.80
CA GLY A 988 82.72 54.01 224.21
C GLY A 988 81.46 53.39 224.83
N LEU A 989 80.26 53.84 224.45
CA LEU A 989 79.00 53.53 225.16
C LEU A 989 77.81 53.09 224.27
N GLN A 990 78.03 52.82 222.98
CA GLN A 990 77.12 51.97 222.19
C GLN A 990 77.78 50.64 221.81
N LEU A 991 78.39 50.04 222.83
CA LEU A 991 78.46 48.60 222.99
C LEU A 991 77.03 48.04 223.17
N GLU A 992 76.78 46.86 222.61
CA GLU A 992 75.57 46.03 222.85
C GLU A 992 74.22 46.58 222.37
N LEU A 993 73.25 45.63 222.31
CA LEU A 993 71.91 45.73 221.72
C LEU A 993 71.87 46.08 220.21
N THR A 994 71.30 45.27 219.32
CA THR A 994 70.75 43.90 219.46
C THR A 994 70.81 43.24 218.07
N LYS A 995 71.28 41.99 217.93
CA LYS A 995 70.50 40.74 218.10
C LYS A 995 69.17 40.73 217.32
N ASN A 996 68.76 39.68 216.61
CA ASN A 996 69.46 38.52 216.03
C ASN A 996 68.42 37.77 215.15
N ARG A 997 68.84 36.88 214.25
CA ARG A 997 68.01 35.89 213.52
C ARG A 997 66.85 36.43 212.65
N LEU A 998 66.93 36.16 211.35
CA LEU A 998 66.31 34.93 210.81
C LEU A 998 67.00 34.53 209.48
N GLN A 999 66.60 33.38 208.91
CA GLN A 999 67.51 32.57 208.09
C GLN A 999 67.36 32.75 206.56
N ARG A 1000 68.41 33.34 205.96
CA ARG A 1000 69.08 32.98 204.67
C ARG A 1000 68.31 32.90 203.33
N LEU A 1001 68.94 33.58 202.35
CA LEU A 1001 69.06 33.24 200.90
C LEU A 1001 67.88 33.55 199.95
N PRO A 1002 67.75 34.84 199.55
CA PRO A 1002 67.55 35.18 198.13
C PRO A 1002 68.22 36.52 197.69
N ARG A 1003 67.92 36.97 196.45
CA ARG A 1003 67.80 38.39 195.97
C ARG A 1003 69.08 39.18 195.54
N GLU A 1004 68.99 39.82 194.35
CA GLU A 1004 69.70 41.04 193.85
C GLU A 1004 71.27 41.01 193.72
N ASP A 1005 72.04 42.01 193.22
CA ASP A 1005 71.79 43.33 192.54
C ASP A 1005 72.90 43.60 191.44
N ARG A 1006 73.05 44.69 190.63
CA ARG A 1006 72.85 46.18 190.71
C ARG A 1006 73.87 46.86 191.68
N TRP A 1007 74.24 48.15 191.66
CA TRP A 1007 73.86 49.43 191.02
C TRP A 1007 75.12 50.06 190.34
N LEU A 1008 75.22 51.23 189.68
CA LEU A 1008 74.77 52.63 189.91
C LEU A 1008 75.15 53.19 191.31
N GLU A 1009 75.29 54.50 191.58
CA GLU A 1009 75.93 55.67 190.94
C GLU A 1009 75.75 56.89 191.93
N GLU A 1010 76.54 57.96 191.80
CA GLU A 1010 76.32 59.33 192.35
C GLU A 1010 76.23 59.63 193.87
N ASP A 1011 76.70 60.83 194.27
CA ASP A 1011 75.83 61.94 194.72
C ASP A 1011 76.53 63.33 194.56
N GLN A 1012 75.81 64.45 194.83
CA GLN A 1012 75.95 65.81 194.24
C GLN A 1012 76.75 66.89 195.04
N ASP A 1013 76.98 68.09 194.43
CA ASP A 1013 76.39 69.38 194.95
C ASP A 1013 76.39 70.69 194.04
N LYS A 1014 75.19 71.26 193.76
CA LYS A 1014 74.69 72.71 193.65
C LYS A 1014 74.93 73.76 192.47
N SER A 1015 73.81 74.37 191.94
CA SER A 1015 73.53 75.69 191.16
C SER A 1015 73.53 75.73 189.58
N HIS A 1016 73.05 76.68 188.71
CA HIS A 1016 72.01 77.81 188.50
C HIS A 1016 72.12 78.35 186.99
N ASP A 1017 71.42 79.26 186.23
CA ASP A 1017 70.13 80.05 186.01
C ASP A 1017 70.23 80.78 184.57
N ASN A 1018 69.38 81.54 183.79
CA ASN A 1018 67.96 81.98 183.46
C ASN A 1018 67.97 82.73 182.04
N MET A 1019 67.04 83.37 181.23
CA MET A 1019 65.60 83.85 181.02
C MET A 1019 65.40 84.11 179.44
N SER A 1020 64.47 84.72 178.63
CA SER A 1020 63.15 85.47 178.57
C SER A 1020 62.48 85.52 177.12
N SER A 1021 61.44 86.35 176.75
CA SER A 1021 60.68 86.33 175.41
C SER A 1021 59.78 87.55 174.92
N GLN A 1022 59.06 87.52 173.73
CA GLN A 1022 58.48 88.71 172.97
C GLN A 1022 57.27 88.48 171.92
N SER A 1023 56.45 89.49 171.44
CA SER A 1023 55.14 89.33 170.65
C SER A 1023 54.69 90.39 169.54
N ALA A 1024 53.48 90.29 168.85
CA ALA A 1024 52.83 91.23 167.81
C ALA A 1024 51.33 90.90 167.30
N LEU A 1025 50.53 91.80 166.60
CA LEU A 1025 49.14 91.57 166.00
C LEU A 1025 48.51 92.63 164.97
N HIS A 1026 47.23 92.48 164.50
CA HIS A 1026 46.40 93.23 163.46
C HIS A 1026 44.96 93.69 163.94
N ARG A 1027 44.12 94.39 163.13
CA ARG A 1027 42.65 94.62 163.37
C ARG A 1027 41.74 94.59 162.10
N TRP A 1028 40.55 93.96 162.25
CA TRP A 1028 39.24 94.02 161.52
C TRP A 1028 39.22 94.37 160.01
N GLU A 1029 38.55 93.64 159.12
CA GLU A 1029 37.50 92.59 159.21
C GLU A 1029 37.58 91.73 157.90
N ASN A 1030 37.19 90.45 157.72
CA ASN A 1030 36.37 89.41 158.39
C ASN A 1030 36.92 87.99 158.01
N LYS A 1031 36.45 86.80 158.41
CA LYS A 1031 35.49 86.32 159.45
C LYS A 1031 35.82 84.85 159.82
N GLN A 1032 36.30 84.56 161.04
CA GLN A 1032 36.56 83.19 161.57
C GLN A 1032 37.68 82.40 160.78
N ASN A 1033 38.58 81.59 161.35
CA ASN A 1033 38.92 81.29 162.75
C ASN A 1033 40.40 80.80 162.86
N LEU A 1034 41.09 81.21 163.94
CA LEU A 1034 42.00 80.42 164.83
C LEU A 1034 43.07 79.47 164.20
N ARG A 1035 44.38 79.41 164.51
CA ARG A 1035 45.40 79.93 165.49
C ARG A 1035 46.80 79.48 164.91
N LEU A 1036 48.05 79.72 165.36
CA LEU A 1036 48.91 80.61 166.22
C LEU A 1036 50.40 80.14 165.89
N VAL A 1037 51.54 80.85 165.90
CA VAL A 1037 52.08 82.12 166.48
C VAL A 1037 52.42 82.03 167.99
N PRO A 1038 53.66 82.28 168.49
CA PRO A 1038 54.74 83.18 168.01
C PRO A 1038 56.14 82.50 167.81
N LYS A 1039 57.28 83.13 167.40
CA LYS A 1039 57.85 84.52 167.47
C LYS A 1039 58.40 84.91 168.89
N LYS A 1040 59.21 85.96 169.11
CA LYS A 1040 59.78 87.02 168.23
C LYS A 1040 61.32 87.24 168.44
N CYS A 1041 61.86 88.44 168.14
CA CYS A 1041 63.20 88.58 167.51
C CYS A 1041 63.99 89.90 167.86
N HIS A 1042 65.15 90.10 167.18
CA HIS A 1042 65.90 91.35 166.91
C HIS A 1042 67.18 91.70 167.72
N SER A 1043 67.77 92.87 167.38
CA SER A 1043 69.21 93.15 167.30
C SER A 1043 69.52 94.67 167.37
N GLU A 1044 70.78 94.99 167.69
CA GLU A 1044 71.52 96.25 167.42
C GLU A 1044 71.23 97.55 168.23
N LEU A 1045 72.36 98.23 168.53
CA LEU A 1045 72.61 99.64 168.90
C LEU A 1045 71.84 100.31 170.07
N GLU A 1046 72.59 100.84 171.05
CA GLU A 1046 72.76 102.30 171.20
C GLU A 1046 73.81 102.70 172.27
N LYS A 1047 74.43 103.89 172.07
CA LYS A 1047 75.25 104.68 173.02
C LYS A 1047 76.58 104.03 173.49
N LYS A 1048 77.66 104.80 173.66
CA LYS A 1048 77.80 106.25 173.84
C LYS A 1048 78.96 106.82 173.04
#